data_AF-A0A812Q8W2-F1
#
_entry.id   AF-A0A812Q8W2-F1
#
_cell.length_a   1.000
_cell.length_b   1.000
_cell.length_c   1.000
_cell.angle_alpha   90.00
_cell.angle_beta   90.00
_cell.angle_gamma   90.00
#
_symmetry.space_group_name_H-M   'P 1'
#
loop_
_entity.id
_entity.type
_entity.pdbx_description
1 polymer ?
#
loop_
_entity_poly.entity_id
_entity_poly.type
_entity_poly.pdbx_seq_one_letter_code
_entity_poly.pdbx_strand_id
1 'polypeptide(L)'
;MAMALFQTTSQPSPPLVLLFTVKEEVSLDGARAATAELLPNRWLLNLDSEEYGILYIGSAGGATDVLWAKVHRVPLGQDLEVYDLAVDGLAGGHSGADIHLGRQNALKVAAKAASLLFQREPAGQLIDFWGGDKDNAIPRRAVARVGLPSKKVSGLQEALRDHEAQLRGDLQEKDHGLKLSLKAPGALEWPQALHEATRDSLLRLLEALPHGPLRYSSEVPGLVETSNNVASVSIGASVVNVTHFARSAVDAELDAFRRTVKDLAAATGFQASYGVQLPGWAPNAKSRLLELSKEVFLQLEGREAEVAAIHAGLECGVFAEKLRGIDMISFGPDVQVNFCPALMTSSAALDDTVPEEHRAAPEEHEAVREEGEAVPEQEEAVMITLSQASDLSSEGTGPAEQPGLANLIGVVVGMELYNENLLRAVPAWVALRQLGKMLRRSEAQNKTEAALAEMFALSHLGHKVSRIKEFWSHSWHGRVPSKIFLLLMLKNGCAAVALGLLTAFLVAFLTYEDLLPGWYKMPRISPQGEIKISPWCLLSGLVVSSLTLFFWRSGDPVFLDQVCIHQGDAVLKAQALTQLGAFLKNSRKLVVVWDQTYLSRAWCVFELAAFLHSHRHDKLVQIEVKPTAFAWAVFVMVLGGVLLLAMEMCLPSGDLFFLIRVLYMIAWSVLVARLFEDFSRSVFVAEEQFRTFRWHGVTCHCCSVNHLLPDGRPIPCDREILGTCIVEWFGSVEAFDESVRTQVRGEFLGPVTRGFPLGFRWLIGANSYIAWSFADSVACRAGAGNQAMAISYLITAVAWWLWISPASYLCYARVAQWMERKRWEKVRSPTLCAVVVIGYCACVMNAGLPHLYFASCYRALADPVHAGLAFAGTTLCLAVAAYSLLAGPRTCRRAAQKLGGPA
;
A
#
# COMPACT_ATOMS: atom_id res chain seq x y z
N MET A 1 -17.20 13.02 -28.13
CA MET A 1 -18.00 12.92 -29.38
C MET A 1 -19.51 12.93 -29.10
N ALA A 2 -20.06 12.00 -28.30
CA ALA A 2 -21.51 11.87 -28.09
C ALA A 2 -22.24 13.15 -27.58
N MET A 3 -21.61 13.94 -26.71
CA MET A 3 -22.19 15.20 -26.21
C MET A 3 -22.34 16.30 -27.28
N ALA A 4 -21.51 16.30 -28.31
CA ALA A 4 -21.57 17.30 -29.38
C ALA A 4 -22.85 17.16 -30.21
N LEU A 5 -23.35 15.93 -30.38
CA LEU A 5 -24.62 15.63 -31.07
C LEU A 5 -25.84 16.25 -30.35
N PHE A 6 -25.74 16.51 -29.04
CA PHE A 6 -26.82 17.13 -28.27
C PHE A 6 -26.81 18.66 -28.33
N GLN A 7 -25.66 19.26 -28.64
CA GLN A 7 -25.51 20.72 -28.76
C GLN A 7 -25.97 21.26 -30.13
N THR A 8 -26.06 20.40 -31.14
CA THR A 8 -26.51 20.74 -32.49
C THR A 8 -28.04 20.59 -32.60
N THR A 9 -28.77 21.70 -32.49
CA THR A 9 -30.24 21.76 -32.62
C THR A 9 -30.74 21.84 -34.08
N SER A 10 -29.83 21.84 -35.06
CA SER A 10 -30.13 22.20 -36.45
C SER A 10 -30.25 21.03 -37.44
N GLN A 11 -30.02 19.78 -37.03
CA GLN A 11 -30.14 18.61 -37.92
C GLN A 11 -31.17 17.58 -37.40
N PRO A 12 -32.07 17.06 -38.26
CA PRO A 12 -32.95 15.96 -37.91
C PRO A 12 -32.12 14.69 -37.69
N SER A 13 -32.23 14.11 -36.50
CA SER A 13 -31.54 12.87 -36.11
C SER A 13 -32.57 11.77 -35.83
N PRO A 14 -32.29 10.48 -36.14
CA PRO A 14 -33.12 9.38 -35.66
C PRO A 14 -33.17 9.36 -34.12
N PRO A 15 -34.09 8.61 -33.49
CA PRO A 15 -34.13 8.49 -32.04
C PRO A 15 -32.78 7.98 -31.49
N LEU A 16 -31.99 8.86 -30.88
CA LEU A 16 -30.69 8.53 -30.30
C LEU A 16 -30.83 8.10 -28.84
N VAL A 17 -30.08 7.06 -28.45
CA VAL A 17 -29.85 6.69 -27.05
C VAL A 17 -28.36 6.86 -26.80
N LEU A 18 -28.01 7.71 -25.83
CA LEU A 18 -26.63 7.88 -25.39
C LEU A 18 -26.40 6.98 -24.17
N LEU A 19 -25.68 5.88 -24.37
CA LEU A 19 -25.31 4.96 -23.30
C LEU A 19 -23.90 5.31 -22.80
N PHE A 20 -23.80 5.66 -21.51
CA PHE A 20 -22.52 5.89 -20.83
C PHE A 20 -22.32 4.77 -19.81
N THR A 21 -21.45 3.83 -20.13
CA THR A 21 -21.08 2.71 -19.26
C THR A 21 -20.14 3.16 -18.16
N VAL A 22 -20.26 2.55 -16.98
CA VAL A 22 -19.38 2.80 -15.82
C VAL A 22 -18.39 1.66 -15.66
N LYS A 23 -17.14 2.00 -15.29
CA LYS A 23 -16.05 1.06 -14.99
C LYS A 23 -15.64 0.14 -16.16
N GLU A 24 -15.60 0.70 -17.37
CA GLU A 24 -15.04 0.04 -18.56
C GLU A 24 -13.64 -0.54 -18.24
N GLU A 25 -12.71 0.34 -17.88
CA GLU A 25 -11.28 0.12 -17.57
C GLU A 25 -10.94 -0.89 -16.46
N VAL A 26 -11.94 -1.48 -15.79
CA VAL A 26 -11.72 -2.34 -14.60
C VAL A 26 -12.53 -3.62 -14.65
N SER A 27 -13.83 -3.54 -14.95
CA SER A 27 -14.77 -4.63 -14.67
C SER A 27 -15.89 -4.78 -15.70
N LEU A 28 -16.10 -3.76 -16.54
CA LEU A 28 -17.22 -3.68 -17.48
C LEU A 28 -18.59 -3.78 -16.77
N ASP A 29 -18.67 -3.39 -15.48
CA ASP A 29 -19.90 -3.48 -14.66
C ASP A 29 -21.08 -2.78 -15.33
N GLY A 30 -20.84 -1.60 -15.95
CA GLY A 30 -21.85 -0.87 -16.69
C GLY A 30 -22.42 -1.67 -17.87
N ALA A 31 -21.55 -2.20 -18.74
CA ALA A 31 -21.96 -3.07 -19.84
C ALA A 31 -22.65 -4.34 -19.33
N ARG A 32 -22.16 -4.92 -18.22
CA ARG A 32 -22.76 -6.10 -17.58
C ARG A 32 -24.13 -5.81 -16.97
N ALA A 33 -24.42 -4.59 -16.54
CA ALA A 33 -25.73 -4.23 -16.01
C ALA A 33 -26.75 -3.90 -17.12
N ALA A 34 -26.31 -3.71 -18.36
CA ALA A 34 -27.19 -3.35 -19.46
C ALA A 34 -28.20 -4.47 -19.77
N THR A 35 -29.45 -4.06 -20.02
CA THR A 35 -30.58 -4.94 -20.37
C THR A 35 -31.11 -4.60 -21.75
N ALA A 36 -31.79 -5.56 -22.39
CA ALA A 36 -32.41 -5.36 -23.70
C ALA A 36 -33.46 -4.24 -23.72
N GLU A 37 -34.06 -3.92 -22.56
CA GLU A 37 -35.01 -2.82 -22.40
C GLU A 37 -34.37 -1.44 -22.63
N LEU A 38 -33.08 -1.30 -22.31
CA LEU A 38 -32.32 -0.05 -22.54
C LEU A 38 -31.96 0.15 -24.01
N LEU A 39 -31.83 -0.95 -24.77
CA LEU A 39 -31.35 -0.97 -26.15
C LEU A 39 -32.26 -1.82 -27.07
N PRO A 40 -33.55 -1.47 -27.21
CA PRO A 40 -34.49 -2.28 -27.99
C PRO A 40 -34.16 -2.22 -29.49
N ASN A 41 -33.61 -3.31 -30.04
CA ASN A 41 -33.35 -3.55 -31.49
C ASN A 41 -32.67 -2.37 -32.22
N ARG A 42 -31.53 -1.88 -31.71
CA ARG A 42 -30.84 -0.70 -32.28
C ARG A 42 -29.45 -1.04 -32.78
N TRP A 43 -29.02 -0.31 -33.80
CA TRP A 43 -27.60 -0.18 -34.13
C TRP A 43 -26.86 0.46 -32.96
N LEU A 44 -25.73 -0.12 -32.56
CA LEU A 44 -24.86 0.43 -31.52
C LEU A 44 -23.58 0.96 -32.17
N LEU A 45 -23.36 2.26 -32.01
CA LEU A 45 -22.12 2.93 -32.39
C LEU A 45 -21.26 3.04 -31.12
N ASN A 46 -20.28 2.15 -30.99
CA ASN A 46 -19.29 2.24 -29.92
C ASN A 46 -18.22 3.27 -30.31
N LEU A 47 -17.85 4.14 -29.37
CA LEU A 47 -16.93 5.26 -29.59
C LEU A 47 -15.61 5.11 -28.83
N ASP A 48 -15.22 3.87 -28.54
CA ASP A 48 -14.11 3.49 -27.65
C ASP A 48 -12.87 3.02 -28.43
N SER A 49 -12.90 3.14 -29.76
CA SER A 49 -11.73 2.84 -30.58
C SER A 49 -10.78 4.02 -30.65
N GLU A 50 -9.49 3.72 -30.71
CA GLU A 50 -8.41 4.71 -30.53
C GLU A 50 -7.59 4.95 -31.81
N GLU A 51 -8.06 4.47 -32.97
CA GLU A 51 -7.37 4.58 -34.26
C GLU A 51 -8.32 5.19 -35.31
N TYR A 52 -7.92 6.32 -35.89
CA TYR A 52 -8.72 7.06 -36.87
C TYR A 52 -8.76 6.35 -38.23
N GLY A 53 -9.97 6.20 -38.75
CA GLY A 53 -10.19 5.58 -40.06
C GLY A 53 -10.21 4.05 -40.04
N ILE A 54 -10.19 3.44 -38.85
CA ILE A 54 -10.45 2.02 -38.64
C ILE A 54 -11.85 1.81 -38.07
N LEU A 55 -12.61 0.93 -38.70
CA LEU A 55 -13.91 0.46 -38.26
C LEU A 55 -13.75 -0.94 -37.67
N TYR A 56 -13.81 -1.06 -36.35
CA TYR A 56 -13.78 -2.35 -35.69
C TYR A 56 -15.16 -3.00 -35.73
N ILE A 57 -15.18 -4.25 -36.16
CA ILE A 57 -16.39 -5.08 -36.28
C ILE A 57 -16.35 -6.31 -35.37
N GLY A 58 -15.31 -6.44 -34.56
CA GLY A 58 -15.12 -7.55 -33.63
C GLY A 58 -14.05 -7.26 -32.59
N SER A 59 -14.08 -8.02 -31.51
CA SER A 59 -13.09 -7.97 -30.43
C SER A 59 -12.89 -9.33 -29.79
N ALA A 60 -11.68 -9.65 -29.35
CA ALA A 60 -11.41 -10.91 -28.66
C ALA A 60 -11.88 -10.87 -27.20
N GLY A 61 -12.65 -11.87 -26.79
CA GLY A 61 -12.85 -12.23 -25.40
C GLY A 61 -11.59 -12.83 -24.80
N GLY A 62 -11.68 -13.32 -23.57
CA GLY A 62 -10.55 -14.02 -22.96
C GLY A 62 -10.83 -14.65 -21.60
N ALA A 63 -9.99 -15.61 -21.23
CA ALA A 63 -10.04 -16.29 -19.94
C ALA A 63 -8.62 -16.63 -19.46
N THR A 64 -8.30 -16.20 -18.24
CA THR A 64 -7.08 -16.63 -17.54
C THR A 64 -7.37 -17.94 -16.81
N ASP A 65 -6.61 -18.99 -17.14
CA ASP A 65 -6.71 -20.29 -16.49
C ASP A 65 -5.38 -20.65 -15.82
N VAL A 66 -5.47 -21.39 -14.72
CA VAL A 66 -4.30 -21.84 -13.95
C VAL A 66 -4.24 -23.35 -13.96
N LEU A 67 -3.13 -23.88 -14.47
CA LEU A 67 -2.81 -25.30 -14.43
C LEU A 67 -1.89 -25.55 -13.25
N TRP A 68 -2.20 -26.55 -12.43
CA TRP A 68 -1.42 -26.81 -11.22
C TRP A 68 -1.21 -28.30 -10.96
N ALA A 69 -0.07 -28.63 -10.34
CA ALA A 69 0.25 -29.98 -9.88
C ALA A 69 0.94 -29.92 -8.52
N LYS A 70 0.83 -31.00 -7.74
CA LYS A 70 1.57 -31.15 -6.49
C LYS A 70 3.05 -31.32 -6.79
N VAL A 71 3.88 -30.65 -6.00
CA VAL A 71 5.33 -30.72 -6.11
C VAL A 71 5.85 -31.83 -5.21
N HIS A 72 6.52 -32.81 -5.81
CA HIS A 72 7.30 -33.79 -5.08
C HIS A 72 8.77 -33.43 -5.19
N ARG A 73 9.47 -33.33 -4.05
CA ARG A 73 10.89 -32.98 -3.96
C ARG A 73 11.73 -34.16 -3.50
N VAL A 74 12.97 -34.21 -3.95
CA VAL A 74 14.00 -35.19 -3.57
C VAL A 74 15.28 -34.44 -3.17
N PRO A 75 16.14 -35.02 -2.33
CA PRO A 75 17.45 -34.44 -2.03
C PRO A 75 18.26 -34.18 -3.31
N LEU A 76 18.95 -33.04 -3.36
CA LEU A 76 19.87 -32.74 -4.44
C LEU A 76 21.07 -33.72 -4.39
N GLY A 77 21.47 -34.28 -5.53
CA GLY A 77 22.62 -35.17 -5.60
C GLY A 77 23.91 -34.50 -5.14
N GLN A 78 24.72 -35.19 -4.31
CA GLN A 78 25.95 -34.63 -3.72
C GLN A 78 27.02 -34.24 -4.74
N ASP A 79 27.00 -34.86 -5.93
CA ASP A 79 27.94 -34.58 -7.03
C ASP A 79 27.44 -33.49 -8.01
N LEU A 80 26.31 -32.86 -7.73
CA LEU A 80 25.69 -31.85 -8.58
C LEU A 80 25.96 -30.44 -8.05
N GLU A 81 26.41 -29.56 -8.93
CA GLU A 81 26.50 -28.13 -8.69
C GLU A 81 25.29 -27.43 -9.29
N VAL A 82 24.85 -26.34 -8.66
CA VAL A 82 23.65 -25.61 -9.07
C VAL A 82 24.00 -24.57 -10.13
N TYR A 83 23.13 -24.43 -11.12
CA TYR A 83 23.21 -23.45 -12.20
C TYR A 83 21.82 -22.89 -12.52
N ASP A 84 21.74 -21.60 -12.84
CA ASP A 84 20.58 -20.95 -13.43
C ASP A 84 20.71 -20.97 -14.95
N LEU A 85 19.81 -21.73 -15.61
CA LEU A 85 19.55 -21.62 -17.03
C LEU A 85 18.60 -20.43 -17.24
N ALA A 86 19.16 -19.28 -17.61
CA ALA A 86 18.42 -18.06 -17.85
C ALA A 86 18.17 -17.83 -19.35
N VAL A 87 16.92 -17.51 -19.68
CA VAL A 87 16.48 -17.02 -20.98
C VAL A 87 16.22 -15.52 -20.87
N ASP A 88 16.96 -14.74 -21.65
CA ASP A 88 16.91 -13.28 -21.64
C ASP A 88 16.83 -12.70 -23.05
N GLY A 89 16.49 -11.41 -23.14
CA GLY A 89 16.63 -10.61 -24.36
C GLY A 89 15.55 -10.80 -25.42
N LEU A 90 14.48 -11.52 -25.11
CA LEU A 90 13.27 -11.55 -25.92
C LEU A 90 12.50 -10.22 -25.85
N ALA A 91 11.81 -9.85 -26.92
CA ALA A 91 11.10 -8.58 -27.02
C ALA A 91 9.92 -8.46 -26.05
N GLY A 92 9.26 -9.57 -25.72
CA GLY A 92 8.00 -9.58 -24.96
C GLY A 92 6.87 -8.92 -25.75
N GLY A 93 5.85 -8.37 -25.09
CA GLY A 93 4.76 -7.66 -25.78
C GLY A 93 3.41 -7.81 -25.11
N HIS A 94 2.40 -7.10 -25.62
CA HIS A 94 1.02 -7.30 -25.20
C HIS A 94 0.46 -8.59 -25.83
N SER A 95 -0.07 -9.50 -25.02
CA SER A 95 -0.48 -10.84 -25.46
C SER A 95 -1.73 -10.89 -26.36
N GLY A 96 -2.39 -9.75 -26.54
CA GLY A 96 -3.44 -9.53 -27.53
C GLY A 96 -2.86 -8.92 -28.81
N ALA A 97 -2.76 -7.59 -28.81
CA ALA A 97 -2.19 -6.78 -29.89
C ALA A 97 -0.90 -7.33 -30.54
N ASP A 98 0.11 -7.77 -29.79
CA ASP A 98 1.39 -8.21 -30.37
C ASP A 98 1.43 -9.71 -30.73
N ILE A 99 0.39 -10.50 -30.43
CA ILE A 99 0.48 -11.97 -30.53
C ILE A 99 0.68 -12.46 -31.97
N HIS A 100 0.16 -11.72 -32.95
CA HIS A 100 0.26 -12.00 -34.38
C HIS A 100 1.69 -11.88 -34.91
N LEU A 101 2.56 -11.13 -34.22
CA LEU A 101 3.95 -10.94 -34.62
C LEU A 101 4.77 -12.24 -34.53
N GLY A 102 4.28 -13.24 -33.79
CA GLY A 102 4.96 -14.51 -33.62
C GLY A 102 6.23 -14.40 -32.78
N ARG A 103 6.23 -13.49 -31.80
CA ARG A 103 7.31 -13.33 -30.81
C ARG A 103 7.42 -14.60 -29.95
N GLN A 104 8.63 -14.91 -29.52
CA GLN A 104 8.93 -16.06 -28.68
C GLN A 104 8.52 -15.84 -27.23
N ASN A 105 8.26 -16.95 -26.56
CA ASN A 105 7.89 -16.98 -25.15
C ASN A 105 9.04 -17.54 -24.32
N ALA A 106 9.55 -16.75 -23.38
CA ALA A 106 10.69 -17.13 -22.56
C ALA A 106 10.46 -18.44 -21.79
N LEU A 107 9.24 -18.70 -21.31
CA LEU A 107 8.92 -19.91 -20.55
C LEU A 107 9.01 -21.15 -21.45
N LYS A 108 8.50 -21.06 -22.68
CA LYS A 108 8.58 -22.16 -23.65
C LYS A 108 10.01 -22.42 -24.09
N VAL A 109 10.81 -21.37 -24.31
CA VAL A 109 12.22 -21.49 -24.66
C VAL A 109 13.02 -22.09 -23.50
N ALA A 110 12.77 -21.65 -22.26
CA ALA A 110 13.43 -22.18 -21.07
C ALA A 110 13.11 -23.66 -20.85
N ALA A 111 11.85 -24.07 -21.05
CA ALA A 111 11.44 -25.47 -20.94
C ALA A 111 12.18 -26.36 -21.95
N LYS A 112 12.21 -25.95 -23.23
CA LYS A 112 12.94 -26.68 -24.29
C LYS A 112 14.44 -26.77 -24.01
N ALA A 113 15.05 -25.67 -23.58
CA ALA A 113 16.47 -25.63 -23.24
C ALA A 113 16.79 -26.51 -22.01
N ALA A 114 15.91 -26.53 -21.00
CA ALA A 114 16.05 -27.43 -19.85
C ALA A 114 15.91 -28.90 -20.26
N SER A 115 14.95 -29.24 -21.11
CA SER A 115 14.80 -30.60 -21.64
C SER A 115 16.01 -31.06 -22.44
N LEU A 116 16.62 -30.17 -23.25
CA LEU A 116 17.87 -30.47 -23.96
C LEU A 116 19.01 -30.78 -22.98
N LEU A 117 19.12 -30.04 -21.88
CA LEU A 117 20.12 -30.31 -20.84
C LEU A 117 19.92 -31.69 -20.21
N PHE A 118 18.69 -32.03 -19.80
CA PHE A 118 18.40 -33.32 -19.18
C PHE A 118 18.49 -34.51 -20.15
N GLN A 119 18.33 -34.29 -21.46
CA GLN A 119 18.60 -35.32 -22.47
C GLN A 119 20.10 -35.60 -22.62
N ARG A 120 20.96 -34.56 -22.56
CA ARG A 120 22.42 -34.72 -22.66
C ARG A 120 23.05 -35.17 -21.34
N GLU A 121 22.44 -34.82 -20.22
CA GLU A 121 22.90 -35.18 -18.87
C GLU A 121 21.71 -35.70 -18.04
N PRO A 122 21.38 -37.01 -18.14
CA PRO A 122 20.24 -37.61 -17.44
C PRO A 122 20.32 -37.53 -15.91
N ALA A 123 21.53 -37.42 -15.36
CA ALA A 123 21.75 -37.24 -13.91
C ALA A 123 21.38 -35.83 -13.42
N GLY A 124 21.10 -34.88 -14.32
CA GLY A 124 20.70 -33.53 -13.97
C GLY A 124 19.34 -33.47 -13.28
N GLN A 125 19.22 -32.58 -12.29
CA GLN A 125 17.98 -32.39 -11.53
C GLN A 125 17.44 -30.97 -11.71
N LEU A 126 16.12 -30.80 -11.83
CA LEU A 126 15.48 -29.48 -11.87
C LEU A 126 15.12 -29.05 -10.44
N ILE A 127 15.59 -27.90 -9.99
CA ILE A 127 15.38 -27.40 -8.63
C ILE A 127 14.17 -26.47 -8.56
N ASP A 128 14.10 -25.53 -9.50
CA ASP A 128 13.07 -24.50 -9.57
C ASP A 128 12.87 -24.00 -11.01
N PHE A 129 11.71 -23.40 -11.31
CA PHE A 129 11.36 -22.84 -12.62
C PHE A 129 10.41 -21.66 -12.46
N TRP A 130 10.80 -20.47 -12.94
CA TRP A 130 9.94 -19.29 -12.88
C TRP A 130 10.12 -18.35 -14.06
N GLY A 131 9.10 -17.54 -14.31
CA GLY A 131 9.13 -16.49 -15.33
C GLY A 131 7.74 -15.95 -15.62
N GLY A 132 7.69 -14.83 -16.34
CA GLY A 132 6.44 -14.10 -16.56
C GLY A 132 6.02 -13.27 -15.34
N ASP A 133 5.06 -12.36 -15.54
CA ASP A 133 4.57 -11.43 -14.51
C ASP A 133 3.06 -11.24 -14.64
N LYS A 134 2.62 -10.70 -15.78
CA LYS A 134 1.19 -10.42 -16.06
C LYS A 134 0.61 -11.37 -17.11
N ASP A 135 -0.63 -11.77 -16.91
CA ASP A 135 -1.43 -12.62 -17.80
C ASP A 135 -1.48 -12.08 -19.25
N ASN A 136 -1.56 -10.75 -19.36
CA ASN A 136 -1.67 -10.04 -20.63
C ASN A 136 -0.31 -9.65 -21.27
N ALA A 137 0.80 -10.19 -20.78
CA ALA A 137 2.14 -9.92 -21.31
C ALA A 137 2.83 -11.20 -21.80
N ILE A 138 3.46 -11.13 -22.97
CA ILE A 138 4.31 -12.21 -23.50
C ILE A 138 5.61 -12.23 -22.66
N PRO A 139 5.96 -13.34 -21.99
CA PRO A 139 7.14 -13.41 -21.13
C PRO A 139 8.43 -13.20 -21.90
N ARG A 140 9.20 -12.18 -21.47
CA ARG A 140 10.52 -11.83 -22.01
C ARG A 140 11.69 -12.49 -21.29
N ARG A 141 11.46 -13.02 -20.09
CA ARG A 141 12.47 -13.66 -19.23
C ARG A 141 11.91 -14.87 -18.50
N ALA A 142 12.73 -15.89 -18.36
CA ALA A 142 12.45 -17.09 -17.58
C ALA A 142 13.76 -17.71 -17.09
N VAL A 143 13.70 -18.40 -15.96
CA VAL A 143 14.85 -19.10 -15.36
C VAL A 143 14.43 -20.49 -14.95
N ALA A 144 15.24 -21.49 -15.34
CA ALA A 144 15.18 -22.85 -14.82
C ALA A 144 16.45 -23.09 -13.99
N ARG A 145 16.30 -23.30 -12.69
CA ARG A 145 17.42 -23.63 -11.81
C ARG A 145 17.65 -25.13 -11.82
N VAL A 146 18.86 -25.55 -12.16
CA VAL A 146 19.22 -26.96 -12.39
C VAL A 146 20.45 -27.36 -11.60
N GLY A 147 20.51 -28.60 -11.12
CA GLY A 147 21.70 -29.25 -10.59
C GLY A 147 22.36 -30.09 -11.69
N LEU A 148 23.65 -29.86 -11.96
CA LEU A 148 24.41 -30.51 -13.03
C LEU A 148 25.81 -30.92 -12.53
N PRO A 149 26.40 -32.01 -13.04
CA PRO A 149 27.77 -32.39 -12.70
C PRO A 149 28.77 -31.33 -13.19
N SER A 150 29.58 -30.78 -12.28
CA SER A 150 30.51 -29.67 -12.57
C SER A 150 31.44 -29.94 -13.75
N LYS A 151 31.91 -31.18 -13.90
CA LYS A 151 32.76 -31.64 -15.01
C LYS A 151 32.12 -31.59 -16.40
N LYS A 152 30.78 -31.49 -16.48
CA LYS A 152 30.00 -31.55 -17.73
C LYS A 152 29.45 -30.19 -18.17
N VAL A 153 29.53 -29.18 -17.31
CA VAL A 153 28.93 -27.85 -17.50
C VAL A 153 29.48 -27.15 -18.75
N SER A 154 30.79 -27.26 -19.02
CA SER A 154 31.40 -26.64 -20.21
C SER A 154 30.82 -27.18 -21.52
N GLY A 155 30.64 -28.49 -21.63
CA GLY A 155 30.03 -29.13 -22.80
C GLY A 155 28.52 -28.86 -22.90
N LEU A 156 27.83 -28.72 -21.77
CA LEU A 156 26.41 -28.32 -21.75
C LEU A 156 26.22 -26.85 -22.15
N GLN A 157 27.14 -25.97 -21.75
CA GLN A 157 27.15 -24.57 -22.20
C GLN A 157 27.38 -24.47 -23.71
N GLU A 158 28.23 -25.33 -24.29
CA GLU A 158 28.42 -25.40 -25.74
C GLU A 158 27.15 -25.88 -26.45
N ALA A 159 26.50 -26.92 -25.93
CA ALA A 159 25.20 -27.39 -26.41
C ALA A 159 24.13 -26.30 -26.44
N LEU A 160 24.07 -25.49 -25.38
CA LEU A 160 23.13 -24.37 -25.28
C LEU A 160 23.47 -23.26 -26.27
N ARG A 161 24.75 -22.99 -26.54
CA ARG A 161 25.17 -22.03 -27.56
C ARG A 161 24.80 -22.48 -28.97
N ASP A 162 24.98 -23.76 -29.29
CA ASP A 162 24.53 -24.31 -30.57
C ASP A 162 23.02 -24.20 -30.73
N HIS A 163 22.28 -24.50 -29.65
CA HIS A 163 20.82 -24.38 -29.64
C HIS A 163 20.36 -22.91 -29.75
N GLU A 164 21.02 -21.98 -29.05
CA GLU A 164 20.78 -20.54 -29.17
C GLU A 164 21.02 -20.07 -30.61
N ALA A 165 22.11 -20.51 -31.25
CA ALA A 165 22.44 -20.16 -32.63
C ALA A 165 21.41 -20.70 -33.61
N GLN A 166 20.95 -21.95 -33.43
CA GLN A 166 19.89 -22.54 -34.22
C GLN A 166 18.59 -21.74 -34.08
N LEU A 167 18.16 -21.48 -32.84
CA LEU A 167 16.95 -20.69 -32.58
C LEU A 167 17.07 -19.28 -33.19
N ARG A 168 18.20 -18.60 -33.03
CA ARG A 168 18.39 -17.27 -33.65
C ARG A 168 18.34 -17.31 -35.18
N GLY A 169 18.84 -18.39 -35.80
CA GLY A 169 18.74 -18.60 -37.24
C GLY A 169 17.29 -18.71 -37.72
N ASP A 170 16.46 -19.42 -36.96
CA ASP A 170 15.03 -19.63 -37.27
C ASP A 170 14.16 -18.39 -36.98
N LEU A 171 14.59 -17.50 -36.08
CA LEU A 171 13.77 -16.40 -35.55
C LEU A 171 13.86 -15.06 -36.30
N GLN A 172 14.86 -14.86 -37.17
CA GLN A 172 15.10 -13.61 -37.91
C GLN A 172 14.87 -12.34 -37.04
N GLU A 173 14.33 -11.25 -37.62
CA GLU A 173 14.22 -9.91 -36.97
C GLU A 173 13.37 -9.84 -35.70
N LYS A 174 12.60 -10.89 -35.37
CA LYS A 174 11.55 -10.84 -34.35
C LYS A 174 12.08 -10.91 -32.90
N ASP A 175 13.15 -11.68 -32.68
CA ASP A 175 13.71 -11.93 -31.33
C ASP A 175 15.24 -12.16 -31.36
N HIS A 176 15.98 -11.38 -32.17
CA HIS A 176 17.45 -11.47 -32.26
C HIS A 176 18.17 -11.31 -30.92
N GLY A 177 17.53 -10.67 -29.94
CA GLY A 177 18.08 -10.47 -28.60
C GLY A 177 18.14 -11.72 -27.72
N LEU A 178 17.51 -12.84 -28.14
CA LEU A 178 17.48 -14.11 -27.38
C LEU A 178 18.87 -14.52 -26.90
N LYS A 179 19.06 -14.68 -25.59
CA LYS A 179 20.29 -15.17 -24.97
C LYS A 179 19.98 -16.31 -24.02
N LEU A 180 20.68 -17.42 -24.17
CA LEU A 180 20.67 -18.54 -23.24
C LEU A 180 21.98 -18.51 -22.45
N SER A 181 21.89 -18.55 -21.13
CA SER A 181 23.08 -18.61 -20.30
C SER A 181 22.90 -19.58 -19.15
N LEU A 182 23.99 -20.26 -18.81
CA LEU A 182 24.08 -21.14 -17.66
C LEU A 182 25.08 -20.53 -16.70
N LYS A 183 24.60 -20.00 -15.57
CA LYS A 183 25.42 -19.29 -14.58
C LYS A 183 25.26 -19.93 -13.22
N ALA A 184 26.33 -19.99 -12.42
CA ALA A 184 26.16 -20.38 -11.02
C ALA A 184 25.19 -19.38 -10.35
N PRO A 185 24.17 -19.84 -9.60
CA PRO A 185 23.44 -18.95 -8.73
C PRO A 185 24.44 -18.40 -7.70
N GLY A 186 24.15 -17.23 -7.12
CA GLY A 186 24.94 -16.72 -6.00
C GLY A 186 24.97 -17.67 -4.80
N ALA A 187 25.59 -17.25 -3.70
CA ALA A 187 25.83 -18.05 -2.49
C ALA A 187 24.54 -18.47 -1.74
N LEU A 188 23.79 -19.41 -2.30
CA LEU A 188 22.62 -20.06 -1.70
C LEU A 188 22.76 -21.56 -1.91
N GLU A 189 22.72 -22.32 -0.81
CA GLU A 189 22.66 -23.79 -0.87
C GLU A 189 21.23 -24.25 -1.16
N TRP A 190 21.11 -25.27 -2.01
CA TRP A 190 19.82 -25.83 -2.43
C TRP A 190 19.74 -27.30 -2.01
N PRO A 191 19.05 -27.62 -0.90
CA PRO A 191 19.06 -28.98 -0.36
C PRO A 191 18.18 -29.96 -1.15
N GLN A 192 17.27 -29.45 -1.98
CA GLN A 192 16.25 -30.26 -2.64
C GLN A 192 16.03 -29.85 -4.09
N ALA A 193 15.76 -30.85 -4.94
CA ALA A 193 15.31 -30.71 -6.31
C ALA A 193 13.90 -31.30 -6.49
N LEU A 194 13.26 -31.03 -7.63
CA LEU A 194 12.03 -31.69 -8.03
C LEU A 194 12.31 -33.16 -8.34
N HIS A 195 11.40 -34.04 -7.91
CA HIS A 195 11.36 -35.42 -8.35
C HIS A 195 11.24 -35.49 -9.88
N GLU A 196 11.91 -36.45 -10.51
CA GLU A 196 11.98 -36.57 -11.98
C GLU A 196 10.60 -36.62 -12.65
N ALA A 197 9.63 -37.32 -12.03
CA ALA A 197 8.25 -37.32 -12.51
C ALA A 197 7.61 -35.93 -12.55
N THR A 198 7.83 -35.09 -11.53
CA THR A 198 7.33 -33.70 -11.47
C THR A 198 8.05 -32.82 -12.50
N ARG A 199 9.38 -32.96 -12.61
CA ARG A 199 10.20 -32.27 -13.62
C ARG A 199 9.69 -32.57 -15.02
N ASP A 200 9.60 -33.84 -15.37
CA ASP A 200 9.22 -34.29 -16.70
C ASP A 200 7.80 -33.88 -17.05
N SER A 201 6.88 -34.01 -16.09
CA SER A 201 5.49 -33.56 -16.22
C SER A 201 5.42 -32.06 -16.53
N LEU A 202 6.12 -31.21 -15.78
CA LEU A 202 6.17 -29.77 -15.98
C LEU A 202 6.77 -29.39 -17.34
N LEU A 203 7.93 -29.96 -17.69
CA LEU A 203 8.62 -29.63 -18.94
C LEU A 203 7.78 -30.06 -20.15
N ARG A 204 7.21 -31.28 -20.13
CA ARG A 204 6.29 -31.75 -21.19
C ARG A 204 5.07 -30.85 -21.32
N LEU A 205 4.47 -30.41 -20.21
CA LEU A 205 3.34 -29.49 -20.24
C LEU A 205 3.72 -28.16 -20.90
N LEU A 206 4.82 -27.53 -20.46
CA LEU A 206 5.25 -26.23 -20.99
C LEU A 206 5.62 -26.30 -22.47
N GLU A 207 6.22 -27.40 -22.91
CA GLU A 207 6.53 -27.61 -24.33
C GLU A 207 5.27 -27.83 -25.18
N ALA A 208 4.32 -28.63 -24.69
CA ALA A 208 3.10 -28.98 -25.40
C ALA A 208 2.03 -27.87 -25.38
N LEU A 209 2.02 -27.01 -24.35
CA LEU A 209 1.03 -25.92 -24.21
C LEU A 209 1.07 -24.99 -25.42
N PRO A 210 -0.02 -24.87 -26.20
CA PRO A 210 -0.02 -23.99 -27.37
C PRO A 210 0.24 -22.53 -26.99
N HIS A 211 1.04 -21.82 -27.76
CA HIS A 211 1.33 -20.39 -27.55
C HIS A 211 1.35 -19.66 -28.89
N GLY A 212 0.86 -18.42 -28.90
CA GLY A 212 0.76 -17.59 -30.09
C GLY A 212 -0.61 -17.70 -30.76
N PRO A 213 -0.72 -17.28 -32.04
CA PRO A 213 -1.91 -17.43 -32.86
C PRO A 213 -2.22 -18.90 -33.11
N LEU A 214 -3.45 -19.32 -32.85
CA LEU A 214 -3.93 -20.70 -33.04
C LEU A 214 -4.80 -20.82 -34.29
N ARG A 215 -5.62 -19.80 -34.53
CA ARG A 215 -6.49 -19.70 -35.69
C ARG A 215 -6.62 -18.25 -36.12
N TYR A 216 -6.59 -18.04 -37.43
CA TYR A 216 -6.92 -16.76 -38.04
C TYR A 216 -8.38 -16.77 -38.51
N SER A 217 -9.02 -15.60 -38.48
CA SER A 217 -10.40 -15.43 -38.89
C SER A 217 -10.56 -15.75 -40.38
N SER A 218 -11.62 -16.48 -40.73
CA SER A 218 -12.02 -16.68 -42.13
C SER A 218 -12.76 -15.48 -42.72
N GLU A 219 -13.26 -14.58 -41.87
CA GLU A 219 -14.02 -13.39 -42.31
C GLU A 219 -13.11 -12.18 -42.56
N VAL A 220 -12.07 -12.00 -41.73
CA VAL A 220 -11.14 -10.87 -41.82
C VAL A 220 -9.72 -11.38 -42.08
N PRO A 221 -9.16 -11.19 -43.29
CA PRO A 221 -7.81 -11.61 -43.62
C PRO A 221 -6.76 -11.02 -42.66
N GLY A 222 -5.85 -11.86 -42.16
CA GLY A 222 -4.76 -11.45 -41.27
C GLY A 222 -5.14 -11.29 -39.79
N LEU A 223 -6.43 -11.31 -39.44
CA LEU A 223 -6.90 -11.21 -38.06
C LEU A 223 -6.72 -12.53 -37.30
N VAL A 224 -6.09 -12.48 -36.12
CA VAL A 224 -6.05 -13.61 -35.20
C VAL A 224 -7.44 -13.78 -34.58
N GLU A 225 -8.08 -14.93 -34.80
CA GLU A 225 -9.36 -15.25 -34.19
C GLU A 225 -9.17 -15.81 -32.78
N THR A 226 -8.28 -16.79 -32.64
CA THR A 226 -8.02 -17.51 -31.39
C THR A 226 -6.53 -17.57 -31.12
N SER A 227 -6.11 -17.26 -29.89
CA SER A 227 -4.70 -17.31 -29.47
C SER A 227 -4.55 -17.77 -28.01
N ASN A 228 -3.31 -18.10 -27.63
CA ASN A 228 -2.98 -18.37 -26.24
C ASN A 228 -1.64 -17.76 -25.81
N ASN A 229 -1.59 -17.23 -24.59
CA ASN A 229 -0.36 -16.77 -23.96
C ASN A 229 -0.02 -17.65 -22.75
N VAL A 230 1.10 -18.37 -22.78
CA VAL A 230 1.63 -19.00 -21.57
C VAL A 230 2.29 -17.88 -20.76
N ALA A 231 1.60 -17.41 -19.72
CA ALA A 231 1.86 -16.09 -19.16
C ALA A 231 2.81 -16.09 -17.97
N SER A 232 2.72 -17.09 -17.09
CA SER A 232 3.63 -17.19 -15.95
C SER A 232 3.77 -18.62 -15.45
N VAL A 233 4.93 -18.92 -14.87
CA VAL A 233 5.18 -20.15 -14.11
C VAL A 233 5.77 -19.77 -12.76
N SER A 234 5.30 -20.42 -11.70
CA SER A 234 5.87 -20.32 -10.37
C SER A 234 5.80 -21.67 -9.66
N ILE A 235 6.90 -22.08 -9.02
CA ILE A 235 6.92 -23.26 -8.16
C ILE A 235 6.94 -22.79 -6.71
N GLY A 236 5.89 -23.11 -5.96
CA GLY A 236 5.84 -22.90 -4.52
C GLY A 236 6.46 -24.04 -3.73
N ALA A 237 6.23 -24.06 -2.42
CA ALA A 237 6.69 -25.17 -1.57
C ALA A 237 6.01 -26.50 -1.95
N SER A 238 4.70 -26.47 -2.22
CA SER A 238 3.87 -27.68 -2.40
C SER A 238 3.20 -27.81 -3.76
N VAL A 239 3.13 -26.74 -4.56
CA VAL A 239 2.43 -26.73 -5.86
C VAL A 239 3.23 -25.97 -6.91
N VAL A 240 3.15 -26.44 -8.15
CA VAL A 240 3.59 -25.69 -9.33
C VAL A 240 2.36 -25.12 -10.01
N ASN A 241 2.41 -23.83 -10.35
CA ASN A 241 1.35 -23.13 -11.08
C ASN A 241 1.88 -22.68 -12.44
N VAL A 242 1.11 -22.96 -13.49
CA VAL A 242 1.30 -22.50 -14.86
C VAL A 242 0.06 -21.72 -15.26
N THR A 243 0.19 -20.41 -15.41
CA THR A 243 -0.90 -19.53 -15.81
C THR A 243 -0.84 -19.34 -17.32
N HIS A 244 -1.99 -19.48 -18.00
CA HIS A 244 -2.12 -19.10 -19.39
C HIS A 244 -3.35 -18.24 -19.61
N PHE A 245 -3.29 -17.39 -20.63
CA PHE A 245 -4.37 -16.49 -21.01
C PHE A 245 -4.80 -16.78 -22.45
N ALA A 246 -5.95 -17.42 -22.59
CA ALA A 246 -6.55 -17.73 -23.88
C ALA A 246 -7.47 -16.59 -24.32
N ARG A 247 -7.46 -16.29 -25.62
CA ARG A 247 -8.30 -15.24 -26.23
C ARG A 247 -8.99 -15.80 -27.46
N SER A 248 -10.25 -15.46 -27.66
CA SER A 248 -10.94 -15.70 -28.94
C SER A 248 -12.00 -14.65 -29.22
N ALA A 249 -12.19 -14.29 -30.49
CA ALA A 249 -13.37 -13.54 -30.93
C ALA A 249 -14.66 -14.40 -30.92
N VAL A 250 -14.52 -15.74 -30.89
CA VAL A 250 -15.64 -16.69 -30.91
C VAL A 250 -15.63 -17.50 -29.62
N ASP A 251 -16.62 -17.27 -28.75
CA ASP A 251 -16.68 -17.90 -27.41
C ASP A 251 -16.67 -19.44 -27.47
N ALA A 252 -17.33 -20.03 -28.48
CA ALA A 252 -17.33 -21.48 -28.66
C ALA A 252 -15.93 -22.06 -28.95
N GLU A 253 -15.08 -21.30 -29.66
CA GLU A 253 -13.70 -21.67 -29.94
C GLU A 253 -12.81 -21.48 -28.72
N LEU A 254 -13.05 -20.42 -27.92
CA LEU A 254 -12.39 -20.22 -26.63
C LEU A 254 -12.68 -21.40 -25.69
N ASP A 255 -13.94 -21.79 -25.55
CA ASP A 255 -14.36 -22.92 -24.72
C ASP A 255 -13.76 -24.24 -25.21
N ALA A 256 -13.76 -24.47 -26.53
CA ALA A 256 -13.16 -25.66 -27.13
C ALA A 256 -11.64 -25.72 -26.85
N PHE A 257 -10.95 -24.59 -26.97
CA PHE A 257 -9.53 -24.51 -26.67
C PHE A 257 -9.24 -24.74 -25.18
N ARG A 258 -10.01 -24.15 -24.27
CA ARG A 258 -9.89 -24.36 -22.82
C ARG A 258 -10.13 -25.81 -22.40
N ARG A 259 -11.02 -26.53 -23.09
CA ARG A 259 -11.19 -27.99 -22.92
C ARG A 259 -9.94 -28.75 -23.37
N THR A 260 -9.42 -28.43 -24.56
CA THR A 260 -8.16 -29.03 -25.07
C THR A 260 -7.00 -28.82 -24.10
N VAL A 261 -6.84 -27.62 -23.53
CA VAL A 261 -5.78 -27.34 -22.55
C VAL A 261 -5.99 -28.12 -21.25
N LYS A 262 -7.23 -28.27 -20.78
CA LYS A 262 -7.53 -29.11 -19.62
C LYS A 262 -7.20 -30.58 -19.86
N ASP A 263 -7.52 -31.11 -21.04
CA ASP A 263 -7.19 -32.49 -21.41
C ASP A 263 -5.67 -32.70 -21.51
N LEU A 264 -4.95 -31.71 -22.05
CA LEU A 264 -3.48 -31.69 -22.07
C LEU A 264 -2.88 -31.64 -20.67
N ALA A 265 -3.44 -30.81 -19.78
CA ALA A 265 -3.01 -30.73 -18.38
C ALA A 265 -3.21 -32.09 -17.70
N ALA A 266 -4.38 -32.70 -17.85
CA ALA A 266 -4.66 -34.02 -17.29
C ALA A 266 -3.70 -35.10 -17.83
N ALA A 267 -3.40 -35.08 -19.14
CA ALA A 267 -2.46 -36.02 -19.76
C ALA A 267 -1.02 -35.88 -19.25
N THR A 268 -0.63 -34.71 -18.76
CA THR A 268 0.67 -34.47 -18.15
C THR A 268 0.67 -34.60 -16.63
N GLY A 269 -0.48 -34.84 -15.98
CA GLY A 269 -0.60 -34.98 -14.52
C GLY A 269 -0.90 -33.68 -13.77
N PHE A 270 -1.28 -32.63 -14.49
CA PHE A 270 -1.76 -31.36 -13.95
C PHE A 270 -3.29 -31.32 -13.86
N GLN A 271 -3.80 -30.48 -12.97
CA GLN A 271 -5.21 -30.11 -12.87
C GLN A 271 -5.40 -28.70 -13.42
N ALA A 272 -6.60 -28.38 -13.91
CA ALA A 272 -6.93 -27.06 -14.46
C ALA A 272 -8.00 -26.38 -13.61
N SER A 273 -7.75 -25.12 -13.24
CA SER A 273 -8.70 -24.22 -12.58
C SER A 273 -9.12 -23.14 -13.57
N TYR A 274 -10.41 -23.13 -13.93
CA TYR A 274 -10.97 -22.18 -14.88
C TYR A 274 -11.23 -20.83 -14.24
N GLY A 275 -10.70 -19.76 -14.86
CA GLY A 275 -11.03 -18.39 -14.49
C GLY A 275 -12.32 -17.87 -15.15
N VAL A 276 -12.65 -16.63 -14.81
CA VAL A 276 -13.80 -15.91 -15.39
C VAL A 276 -13.54 -15.63 -16.86
N GLN A 277 -14.50 -16.00 -17.70
CA GLN A 277 -14.47 -15.72 -19.13
C GLN A 277 -15.10 -14.36 -19.41
N LEU A 278 -14.42 -13.56 -20.23
CA LEU A 278 -14.97 -12.37 -20.86
C LEU A 278 -15.43 -12.74 -22.28
N PRO A 279 -16.67 -12.40 -22.65
CA PRO A 279 -17.22 -12.74 -23.95
C PRO A 279 -16.51 -11.99 -25.08
N GLY A 280 -16.34 -12.65 -26.21
CA GLY A 280 -15.89 -12.05 -27.45
C GLY A 280 -17.01 -11.37 -28.22
N TRP A 281 -16.62 -10.53 -29.18
CA TRP A 281 -17.50 -9.98 -30.20
C TRP A 281 -17.05 -10.51 -31.56
N ALA A 282 -17.81 -11.46 -32.09
CA ALA A 282 -17.51 -12.08 -33.37
C ALA A 282 -17.72 -11.08 -34.52
N PRO A 283 -16.78 -10.98 -35.48
CA PRO A 283 -16.96 -10.22 -36.71
C PRO A 283 -18.22 -10.63 -37.47
N ASN A 284 -18.87 -9.66 -38.11
CA ASN A 284 -19.95 -9.90 -39.06
C ASN A 284 -19.75 -9.06 -40.32
N ALA A 285 -19.11 -9.64 -41.33
CA ALA A 285 -18.84 -8.96 -42.60
C ALA A 285 -20.11 -8.56 -43.38
N LYS A 286 -21.28 -9.11 -43.04
CA LYS A 286 -22.58 -8.84 -43.69
C LYS A 286 -23.43 -7.81 -42.93
N SER A 287 -22.83 -7.08 -41.99
CA SER A 287 -23.50 -6.03 -41.21
C SER A 287 -23.98 -4.89 -42.13
N ARG A 288 -25.25 -4.51 -42.01
CA ARG A 288 -25.80 -3.36 -42.74
C ARG A 288 -25.24 -2.04 -42.19
N LEU A 289 -24.99 -2.00 -40.88
CA LEU A 289 -24.35 -0.86 -40.23
C LEU A 289 -22.92 -0.65 -40.72
N LEU A 290 -22.16 -1.73 -40.94
CA LEU A 290 -20.82 -1.68 -41.50
C LEU A 290 -20.82 -1.09 -42.92
N GLU A 291 -21.70 -1.58 -43.81
CA GLU A 291 -21.84 -1.03 -45.17
C GLU A 291 -22.11 0.47 -45.15
N LEU A 292 -23.09 0.91 -44.35
CA LEU A 292 -23.42 2.32 -44.22
C LEU A 292 -22.24 3.14 -43.67
N SER A 293 -21.53 2.62 -42.68
CA SER A 293 -20.39 3.31 -42.08
C SER A 293 -19.23 3.49 -43.06
N LYS A 294 -18.98 2.49 -43.93
CA LYS A 294 -18.01 2.60 -45.03
C LYS A 294 -18.42 3.66 -46.04
N GLU A 295 -19.68 3.67 -46.47
CA GLU A 295 -20.22 4.64 -47.42
C GLU A 295 -20.07 6.08 -46.88
N VAL A 296 -20.44 6.30 -45.62
CA VAL A 296 -20.32 7.61 -44.96
C VAL A 296 -18.86 8.02 -44.82
N PHE A 297 -17.97 7.11 -44.41
CA PHE A 297 -16.55 7.42 -44.28
C PHE A 297 -15.93 7.79 -45.63
N LEU A 298 -16.23 7.04 -46.69
CA LEU A 298 -15.76 7.31 -48.05
C LEU A 298 -16.23 8.69 -48.55
N GLN A 299 -17.46 9.07 -48.25
CA GLN A 299 -17.99 10.39 -48.61
C GLN A 299 -17.29 11.54 -47.87
N LEU A 300 -16.93 11.34 -46.60
CA LEU A 300 -16.30 12.36 -45.77
C LEU A 300 -14.80 12.50 -46.04
N GLU A 301 -14.09 11.39 -46.20
CA GLU A 301 -12.62 11.36 -46.23
C GLU A 301 -12.04 11.14 -47.64
N GLY A 302 -12.88 10.80 -48.62
CA GLY A 302 -12.44 10.51 -50.00
C GLY A 302 -11.58 9.24 -50.14
N ARG A 303 -11.48 8.42 -49.08
CA ARG A 303 -10.76 7.14 -49.03
C ARG A 303 -11.59 6.09 -48.30
N GLU A 304 -11.35 4.82 -48.58
CA GLU A 304 -12.02 3.73 -47.86
C GLU A 304 -11.55 3.64 -46.41
N ALA A 305 -12.48 3.31 -45.50
CA ALA A 305 -12.16 2.97 -44.13
C ALA A 305 -11.53 1.58 -44.06
N GLU A 306 -10.54 1.41 -43.20
CA GLU A 306 -10.03 0.08 -42.87
C GLU A 306 -11.07 -0.64 -42.01
N VAL A 307 -11.30 -1.93 -42.28
CA VAL A 307 -12.15 -2.77 -41.43
C VAL A 307 -11.29 -3.78 -40.72
N ALA A 308 -11.33 -3.74 -39.40
CA ALA A 308 -10.53 -4.61 -38.56
C ALA A 308 -11.38 -5.24 -37.47
N ALA A 309 -10.77 -6.18 -36.74
CA ALA A 309 -11.22 -6.53 -35.41
C ALA A 309 -10.00 -6.45 -34.50
N ILE A 310 -10.21 -6.14 -33.23
CA ILE A 310 -9.10 -5.99 -32.29
C ILE A 310 -8.91 -7.28 -31.51
N HIS A 311 -7.66 -7.77 -31.42
CA HIS A 311 -7.34 -8.92 -30.57
C HIS A 311 -7.18 -8.53 -29.08
N ALA A 312 -8.09 -7.67 -28.62
CA ALA A 312 -8.21 -7.17 -27.26
C ALA A 312 -9.70 -7.11 -26.88
N GLY A 313 -10.00 -6.89 -25.59
CA GLY A 313 -11.40 -6.84 -25.13
C GLY A 313 -12.01 -5.47 -25.38
N LEU A 314 -13.26 -5.45 -25.85
CA LEU A 314 -14.13 -4.27 -25.88
C LEU A 314 -15.43 -4.58 -25.13
N GLU A 315 -16.11 -3.56 -24.61
CA GLU A 315 -17.46 -3.72 -24.03
C GLU A 315 -18.47 -4.31 -25.02
N CYS A 316 -18.21 -4.17 -26.33
CA CYS A 316 -18.98 -4.81 -27.39
C CYS A 316 -19.14 -6.32 -27.21
N GLY A 317 -18.15 -7.03 -26.64
CA GLY A 317 -18.29 -8.45 -26.34
C GLY A 317 -19.40 -8.73 -25.32
N VAL A 318 -19.49 -7.91 -24.28
CA VAL A 318 -20.53 -8.04 -23.24
C VAL A 318 -21.91 -7.71 -23.81
N PHE A 319 -21.99 -6.71 -24.69
CA PHE A 319 -23.24 -6.40 -25.39
C PHE A 319 -23.65 -7.50 -26.36
N ALA A 320 -22.71 -8.09 -27.11
CA ALA A 320 -23.00 -9.18 -28.04
C ALA A 320 -23.60 -10.40 -27.33
N GLU A 321 -23.08 -10.75 -26.15
CA GLU A 321 -23.60 -11.86 -25.33
C GLU A 321 -25.03 -11.58 -24.84
N LYS A 322 -25.27 -10.37 -24.32
CA LYS A 322 -26.54 -10.00 -23.67
C LYS A 322 -27.65 -9.62 -24.65
N LEU A 323 -27.29 -9.00 -25.77
CA LEU A 323 -28.22 -8.37 -26.71
C LEU A 323 -28.16 -9.11 -28.04
N ARG A 324 -28.77 -10.30 -28.07
CA ARG A 324 -28.79 -11.13 -29.28
C ARG A 324 -29.36 -10.38 -30.47
N GLY A 325 -28.61 -10.35 -31.57
CA GLY A 325 -29.03 -9.73 -32.84
C GLY A 325 -28.76 -8.23 -32.94
N ILE A 326 -28.08 -7.62 -31.96
CA ILE A 326 -27.61 -6.24 -32.07
C ILE A 326 -26.55 -6.10 -33.17
N ASP A 327 -26.67 -5.09 -34.04
CA ASP A 327 -25.68 -4.76 -35.05
C ASP A 327 -24.81 -3.61 -34.51
N MET A 328 -23.49 -3.80 -34.48
CA MET A 328 -22.58 -2.89 -33.77
C MET A 328 -21.38 -2.55 -34.65
N ILE A 329 -20.83 -1.37 -34.43
CA ILE A 329 -19.55 -0.96 -34.99
C ILE A 329 -18.81 -0.10 -33.97
N SER A 330 -17.49 -0.21 -33.93
CA SER A 330 -16.66 0.59 -33.03
C SER A 330 -15.66 1.41 -33.83
N PHE A 331 -15.59 2.71 -33.56
CA PHE A 331 -14.69 3.65 -34.23
C PHE A 331 -14.42 4.86 -33.34
N GLY A 332 -13.31 5.56 -33.58
CA GLY A 332 -12.98 6.77 -32.82
C GLY A 332 -11.80 7.52 -33.41
N PRO A 333 -11.36 8.61 -32.75
CA PRO A 333 -10.22 9.38 -33.19
C PRO A 333 -8.91 8.64 -32.89
N ASP A 334 -7.80 9.10 -33.49
CA ASP A 334 -6.48 8.71 -33.02
C ASP A 334 -6.31 9.18 -31.57
N VAL A 335 -6.28 8.24 -30.65
CA VAL A 335 -5.94 8.49 -29.26
C VAL A 335 -4.60 7.82 -29.01
N GLN A 336 -3.54 8.62 -28.95
CA GLN A 336 -2.28 8.12 -28.38
C GLN A 336 -2.46 7.97 -26.86
N VAL A 337 -3.00 6.82 -26.44
CA VAL A 337 -3.07 6.45 -25.04
C VAL A 337 -1.69 6.00 -24.58
N ASN A 338 -0.86 6.99 -24.24
CA ASN A 338 0.12 6.77 -23.19
C ASN A 338 -0.68 6.55 -21.90
N PHE A 339 -0.68 5.33 -21.34
CA PHE A 339 -1.06 5.10 -19.95
C PHE A 339 -0.04 5.80 -19.03
N CYS A 340 -0.11 7.14 -18.99
CA CYS A 340 0.69 8.07 -18.19
C CYS A 340 0.08 9.49 -18.32
N PRO A 341 -0.28 10.21 -17.23
CA PRO A 341 -0.97 11.49 -17.36
C PRO A 341 0.03 12.62 -17.68
N ALA A 342 0.17 12.97 -18.96
CA ALA A 342 1.04 14.06 -19.38
C ALA A 342 0.66 14.71 -20.72
N LEU A 343 -0.13 15.79 -20.61
CA LEU A 343 -0.30 16.94 -21.55
C LEU A 343 -1.36 16.91 -22.65
N MET A 344 -1.92 18.12 -22.79
CA MET A 344 -3.08 18.58 -23.53
C MET A 344 -2.97 18.45 -25.05
N THR A 345 -4.14 18.18 -25.65
CA THR A 345 -4.65 18.60 -26.97
C THR A 345 -3.62 19.16 -27.95
N SER A 346 -3.32 18.39 -29.01
CA SER A 346 -2.83 18.95 -30.27
C SER A 346 -4.03 19.20 -31.18
N SER A 347 -4.25 20.48 -31.48
CA SER A 347 -5.02 20.94 -32.63
C SER A 347 -4.00 21.25 -33.73
N ALA A 348 -3.57 20.26 -34.51
CA ALA A 348 -2.78 20.46 -35.73
C ALA A 348 -2.66 19.14 -36.51
N ALA A 349 -3.68 18.82 -37.30
CA ALA A 349 -3.47 18.05 -38.52
C ALA A 349 -3.43 19.08 -39.65
N LEU A 350 -2.27 19.76 -39.81
CA LEU A 350 -1.84 20.58 -40.96
C LEU A 350 -0.33 20.87 -40.74
N ASP A 351 0.48 20.69 -41.80
CA ASP A 351 1.92 20.96 -41.98
C ASP A 351 3.01 19.91 -41.60
N ASP A 352 3.36 19.10 -42.60
CA ASP A 352 4.68 18.83 -43.23
C ASP A 352 6.04 18.74 -42.46
N THR A 353 6.64 17.54 -42.60
CA THR A 353 8.05 17.20 -42.97
C THR A 353 9.28 17.23 -41.99
N VAL A 354 9.85 16.02 -41.73
CA VAL A 354 11.28 15.55 -41.88
C VAL A 354 12.37 16.01 -40.83
N PRO A 355 13.47 15.25 -40.50
CA PRO A 355 13.73 13.82 -40.17
C PRO A 355 14.72 13.57 -38.96
N GLU A 356 15.15 12.32 -38.79
CA GLU A 356 16.08 11.66 -37.82
C GLU A 356 17.43 12.34 -37.45
N GLU A 357 17.94 12.10 -36.22
CA GLU A 357 19.24 11.41 -35.97
C GLU A 357 19.68 11.33 -34.48
N HIS A 358 20.47 10.27 -34.19
CA HIS A 358 21.53 10.10 -33.16
C HIS A 358 21.34 9.19 -31.91
N ARG A 359 22.19 8.13 -31.92
CA ARG A 359 22.56 7.15 -30.87
C ARG A 359 23.69 7.68 -29.96
N ALA A 360 23.72 7.25 -28.69
CA ALA A 360 24.89 6.76 -27.91
C ALA A 360 24.53 6.66 -26.41
N ALA A 361 24.46 5.45 -25.81
CA ALA A 361 25.49 4.76 -25.00
C ALA A 361 25.22 4.89 -23.47
N PRO A 362 25.17 3.79 -22.68
CA PRO A 362 24.97 3.86 -21.23
C PRO A 362 26.26 3.53 -20.44
N GLU A 363 26.48 4.30 -19.37
CA GLU A 363 27.51 4.06 -18.34
C GLU A 363 26.97 3.24 -17.16
N GLU A 364 27.94 2.59 -16.51
CA GLU A 364 27.89 1.56 -15.47
C GLU A 364 27.39 2.07 -14.11
N HIS A 365 26.80 1.20 -13.28
CA HIS A 365 26.74 1.43 -11.83
C HIS A 365 26.87 0.15 -11.00
N GLU A 366 27.69 0.31 -9.95
CA GLU A 366 28.22 -0.63 -8.98
C GLU A 366 27.20 -1.37 -8.12
N ALA A 367 27.63 -2.58 -7.74
CA ALA A 367 27.01 -3.47 -6.77
C ALA A 367 27.29 -3.03 -5.31
N VAL A 368 26.29 -3.20 -4.45
CA VAL A 368 26.44 -3.17 -2.99
C VAL A 368 26.11 -4.54 -2.43
N ARG A 369 27.07 -5.05 -1.64
CA ARG A 369 27.09 -6.34 -0.95
C ARG A 369 26.12 -6.34 0.25
N GLU A 370 25.44 -7.45 0.49
CA GLU A 370 24.91 -7.78 1.83
C GLU A 370 25.29 -9.22 2.19
N GLU A 371 25.77 -9.35 3.42
CA GLU A 371 26.40 -10.50 4.05
C GLU A 371 25.36 -11.52 4.52
N GLY A 372 25.72 -12.80 4.42
CA GLY A 372 24.88 -13.93 4.81
C GLY A 372 25.03 -14.28 6.28
N GLU A 373 23.95 -14.82 6.86
CA GLU A 373 23.99 -15.66 8.06
C GLU A 373 23.03 -16.84 7.87
N ALA A 374 23.57 -18.05 8.02
CA ALA A 374 22.92 -19.34 7.83
C ALA A 374 22.24 -19.82 9.13
N VAL A 375 21.10 -20.50 9.03
CA VAL A 375 20.44 -21.23 10.13
C VAL A 375 19.71 -22.48 9.55
N PRO A 376 19.66 -23.61 10.27
CA PRO A 376 19.86 -24.97 9.75
C PRO A 376 18.58 -25.75 9.40
N GLU A 377 18.83 -26.98 8.97
CA GLU A 377 17.95 -28.01 8.38
C GLU A 377 16.73 -28.45 9.22
N GLN A 378 15.64 -28.65 8.47
CA GLN A 378 14.64 -29.73 8.49
C GLN A 378 14.07 -30.27 9.81
N GLU A 379 12.73 -30.27 9.90
CA GLU A 379 11.95 -31.48 10.17
C GLU A 379 10.50 -31.32 9.65
N GLU A 380 10.00 -32.33 8.94
CA GLU A 380 8.65 -32.41 8.36
C GLU A 380 7.59 -32.51 9.47
N ALA A 381 6.45 -31.82 9.32
CA ALA A 381 5.29 -32.20 10.12
C ALA A 381 3.93 -32.00 9.43
N VAL A 382 3.03 -32.85 9.92
CA VAL A 382 1.76 -33.30 9.38
C VAL A 382 0.65 -32.28 9.67
N MET A 383 -0.15 -31.96 8.66
CA MET A 383 -1.32 -31.07 8.76
C MET A 383 -2.45 -31.75 9.54
N ILE A 384 -2.86 -31.16 10.66
CA ILE A 384 -4.05 -31.56 11.41
C ILE A 384 -5.19 -30.57 11.12
N THR A 385 -6.28 -31.05 10.54
CA THR A 385 -7.49 -30.25 10.22
C THR A 385 -8.37 -30.05 11.46
N LEU A 386 -9.21 -29.01 11.47
CA LEU A 386 -10.18 -28.72 12.55
C LEU A 386 -11.11 -29.90 12.91
N SER A 387 -11.29 -30.85 12.01
CA SER A 387 -12.01 -32.11 12.25
C SER A 387 -11.26 -33.13 13.11
N GLN A 388 -9.95 -32.97 13.30
CA GLN A 388 -9.09 -33.88 14.08
C GLN A 388 -8.81 -33.35 15.49
N ALA A 389 -9.02 -32.05 15.73
CA ALA A 389 -8.92 -31.45 17.07
C ALA A 389 -10.07 -31.89 18.00
N SER A 390 -11.19 -32.39 17.45
CA SER A 390 -12.31 -32.93 18.24
C SER A 390 -12.00 -34.28 18.88
N ASP A 391 -11.12 -35.08 18.27
CA ASP A 391 -10.81 -36.44 18.75
C ASP A 391 -9.83 -36.45 19.94
N LEU A 392 -9.20 -35.30 20.25
CA LEU A 392 -8.32 -35.12 21.41
C LEU A 392 -9.07 -34.74 22.70
N SER A 393 -10.40 -34.78 22.70
CA SER A 393 -11.24 -34.37 23.84
C SER A 393 -11.86 -35.54 24.64
N SER A 394 -11.52 -36.80 24.35
CA SER A 394 -12.18 -37.97 24.96
C SER A 394 -11.54 -38.55 26.21
N GLU A 395 -10.59 -37.88 26.88
CA GLU A 395 -10.08 -38.34 28.18
C GLU A 395 -9.91 -37.17 29.17
N GLY A 396 -10.83 -37.04 30.13
CA GLY A 396 -10.61 -36.24 31.34
C GLY A 396 -11.78 -35.40 31.90
N THR A 397 -12.67 -36.05 32.66
CA THR A 397 -13.43 -35.56 33.85
C THR A 397 -14.27 -34.25 33.83
N GLY A 398 -15.60 -34.40 33.99
CA GLY A 398 -16.47 -33.52 34.80
C GLY A 398 -17.35 -32.48 34.05
N PRO A 399 -18.63 -32.26 34.44
CA PRO A 399 -19.65 -31.69 33.56
C PRO A 399 -19.68 -30.16 33.60
N ALA A 400 -19.16 -29.52 32.55
CA ALA A 400 -19.67 -28.26 32.07
C ALA A 400 -20.10 -28.52 30.62
N GLU A 401 -21.40 -28.42 30.33
CA GLU A 401 -21.95 -28.59 28.99
C GLU A 401 -21.19 -27.69 28.01
N GLN A 402 -20.28 -28.28 27.23
CA GLN A 402 -19.65 -27.59 26.12
C GLN A 402 -20.72 -27.42 25.03
N PRO A 403 -20.95 -26.19 24.53
CA PRO A 403 -21.91 -25.97 23.47
C PRO A 403 -21.52 -26.78 22.23
N GLY A 404 -22.44 -27.60 21.73
CA GLY A 404 -22.24 -28.34 20.48
C GLY A 404 -21.90 -27.42 19.31
N LEU A 405 -21.26 -27.95 18.28
CA LEU A 405 -20.72 -27.22 17.11
C LEU A 405 -21.69 -26.18 16.52
N ALA A 406 -23.00 -26.46 16.50
CA ALA A 406 -24.03 -25.54 16.03
C ALA A 406 -24.19 -24.27 16.91
N ASN A 407 -24.05 -24.40 18.24
CA ASN A 407 -24.02 -23.26 19.16
C ASN A 407 -22.71 -22.47 19.03
N LEU A 408 -21.58 -23.13 18.77
CA LEU A 408 -20.30 -22.45 18.58
C LEU A 408 -20.33 -21.57 17.31
N ILE A 409 -20.90 -22.08 16.22
CA ILE A 409 -21.12 -21.33 14.98
C ILE A 409 -22.07 -20.15 15.23
N GLY A 410 -23.20 -20.37 15.92
CA GLY A 410 -24.13 -19.30 16.28
C GLY A 410 -23.50 -18.16 17.12
N VAL A 411 -22.60 -18.50 18.05
CA VAL A 411 -21.91 -17.51 18.88
C VAL A 411 -20.83 -16.74 18.10
N VAL A 412 -20.08 -17.41 17.21
CA VAL A 412 -19.11 -16.76 16.31
C VAL A 412 -19.82 -15.83 15.32
N VAL A 413 -20.97 -16.27 14.79
CA VAL A 413 -21.84 -15.48 13.88
C VAL A 413 -22.42 -14.26 14.59
N GLY A 414 -22.92 -14.41 15.83
CA GLY A 414 -23.47 -13.32 16.64
C GLY A 414 -22.43 -12.34 17.19
N MET A 415 -21.13 -12.69 17.12
CA MET A 415 -20.03 -12.03 17.85
C MET A 415 -20.39 -11.89 19.34
N GLU A 416 -20.92 -12.95 19.94
CA GLU A 416 -21.35 -12.96 21.33
C GLU A 416 -20.27 -13.56 22.24
N LEU A 417 -20.28 -13.14 23.50
CA LEU A 417 -19.37 -13.71 24.50
C LEU A 417 -20.01 -14.97 25.06
N TYR A 418 -19.40 -16.14 24.86
CA TYR A 418 -19.78 -17.36 25.58
C TYR A 418 -18.94 -17.54 26.86
N ASN A 419 -17.73 -17.01 26.91
CA ASN A 419 -16.90 -17.01 28.12
C ASN A 419 -16.50 -15.58 28.46
N GLU A 420 -17.35 -14.89 29.23
CA GLU A 420 -17.10 -13.52 29.68
C GLU A 420 -15.80 -13.34 30.47
N ASN A 421 -15.27 -14.40 31.08
CA ASN A 421 -14.05 -14.33 31.87
C ASN A 421 -12.81 -14.11 31.00
N LEU A 422 -12.91 -14.32 29.68
CA LEU A 422 -11.84 -14.05 28.72
C LEU A 422 -11.80 -12.59 28.25
N LEU A 423 -12.86 -11.80 28.49
CA LEU A 423 -12.86 -10.37 28.17
C LEU A 423 -12.06 -9.59 29.22
N ARG A 424 -10.80 -9.28 28.91
CA ARG A 424 -9.84 -8.68 29.83
C ARG A 424 -9.16 -7.45 29.21
N ALA A 425 -8.77 -6.51 30.06
CA ALA A 425 -7.93 -5.37 29.65
C ALA A 425 -6.85 -5.11 30.70
N VAL A 426 -5.72 -4.56 30.27
CA VAL A 426 -4.60 -4.15 31.13
C VAL A 426 -4.43 -2.64 31.12
N PRO A 427 -3.93 -2.03 32.19
CA PRO A 427 -3.47 -0.65 32.13
C PRO A 427 -2.39 -0.46 31.05
N ALA A 428 -2.45 0.64 30.30
CA ALA A 428 -1.52 0.92 29.20
C ALA A 428 -0.04 0.89 29.62
N TRP A 429 0.29 1.29 30.85
CA TRP A 429 1.66 1.21 31.36
C TRP A 429 2.18 -0.22 31.48
N VAL A 430 1.31 -1.22 31.67
CA VAL A 430 1.69 -2.64 31.70
C VAL A 430 2.11 -3.08 30.31
N ALA A 431 1.33 -2.72 29.28
CA ALA A 431 1.66 -3.00 27.88
C ALA A 431 2.96 -2.31 27.43
N LEU A 432 3.25 -1.11 27.96
CA LEU A 432 4.44 -0.30 27.64
C LEU A 432 5.62 -0.49 28.60
N ARG A 433 5.51 -1.40 29.57
CA ARG A 433 6.54 -1.63 30.59
C ARG A 433 7.90 -1.98 29.97
N GLN A 434 8.97 -1.49 30.60
CA GLN A 434 10.36 -1.71 30.17
C GLN A 434 10.59 -1.31 28.71
N LEU A 435 10.01 -0.19 28.24
CA LEU A 435 10.03 0.22 26.81
C LEU A 435 9.38 -0.83 25.91
N GLY A 436 8.15 -1.23 26.25
CA GLY A 436 7.35 -2.16 25.46
C GLY A 436 8.03 -3.52 25.24
N LYS A 437 8.59 -4.13 26.30
CA LYS A 437 9.16 -5.49 26.25
C LYS A 437 8.21 -6.50 25.59
N MET A 438 6.91 -6.35 25.78
CA MET A 438 5.90 -7.21 25.16
C MET A 438 5.92 -7.07 23.63
N LEU A 439 5.92 -5.85 23.09
CA LEU A 439 5.90 -5.58 21.65
C LEU A 439 7.20 -5.99 20.91
N ARG A 440 8.30 -6.30 21.62
CA ARG A 440 9.59 -6.73 21.04
C ARG A 440 9.61 -8.24 20.85
N ARG A 441 9.18 -8.69 19.66
CA ARG A 441 8.98 -10.11 19.30
C ARG A 441 10.26 -10.97 19.26
N SER A 442 11.45 -10.38 19.18
CA SER A 442 12.68 -11.09 18.77
C SER A 442 13.28 -12.08 19.78
N GLU A 443 12.80 -12.14 21.02
CA GLU A 443 13.31 -13.12 21.99
C GLU A 443 12.36 -14.30 22.23
N ALA A 444 11.20 -14.36 21.55
CA ALA A 444 10.15 -15.32 21.87
C ALA A 444 10.42 -16.77 21.40
N GLN A 445 11.38 -17.00 20.50
CA GLN A 445 11.75 -18.37 20.09
C GLN A 445 12.74 -19.05 21.06
N ASN A 446 13.35 -18.30 21.99
CA ASN A 446 14.30 -18.80 23.00
C ASN A 446 13.83 -18.56 24.45
N LYS A 447 12.53 -18.37 24.70
CA LYS A 447 12.03 -18.12 26.06
C LYS A 447 11.99 -19.41 26.87
N THR A 448 12.83 -19.46 27.90
CA THR A 448 12.70 -20.39 29.04
C THR A 448 11.29 -20.31 29.64
N GLU A 449 10.80 -21.40 30.25
CA GLU A 449 9.50 -21.45 30.95
C GLU A 449 9.30 -20.26 31.91
N ALA A 450 10.38 -19.75 32.51
CA ALA A 450 10.37 -18.56 33.36
C ALA A 450 9.90 -17.26 32.67
N ALA A 451 10.22 -17.06 31.39
CA ALA A 451 9.80 -15.87 30.64
C ALA A 451 8.34 -15.98 30.17
N LEU A 452 7.86 -17.19 29.89
CA LEU A 452 6.43 -17.49 29.68
C LEU A 452 5.65 -17.31 30.99
N ALA A 453 6.21 -17.71 32.13
CA ALA A 453 5.66 -17.50 33.46
C ALA A 453 5.61 -16.01 33.86
N GLU A 454 6.61 -15.19 33.50
CA GLU A 454 6.58 -13.73 33.72
C GLU A 454 5.50 -13.05 32.85
N MET A 455 5.37 -13.44 31.58
CA MET A 455 4.28 -12.98 30.70
C MET A 455 2.90 -13.41 31.23
N PHE A 456 2.81 -14.61 31.78
CA PHE A 456 1.62 -15.14 32.47
C PHE A 456 1.29 -14.34 33.75
N ALA A 457 2.27 -14.02 34.59
CA ALA A 457 2.11 -13.17 35.77
C ALA A 457 1.59 -11.77 35.43
N LEU A 458 2.00 -11.21 34.29
CA LEU A 458 1.51 -9.92 33.80
C LEU A 458 0.09 -10.02 33.24
N SER A 459 -0.32 -11.17 32.70
CA SER A 459 -1.71 -11.39 32.31
C SER A 459 -2.64 -11.30 33.52
N HIS A 460 -2.22 -11.72 34.73
CA HIS A 460 -3.00 -11.58 35.97
C HIS A 460 -3.24 -10.12 36.40
N LEU A 461 -2.42 -9.16 35.93
CA LEU A 461 -2.70 -7.73 36.12
C LEU A 461 -3.86 -7.23 35.23
N GLY A 462 -4.27 -8.03 34.24
CA GLY A 462 -5.49 -7.81 33.48
C GLY A 462 -6.72 -8.12 34.33
N HIS A 463 -7.63 -7.18 34.45
CA HIS A 463 -8.90 -7.39 35.14
C HIS A 463 -9.99 -7.71 34.12
N LYS A 464 -10.99 -8.48 34.54
CA LYS A 464 -12.22 -8.69 33.76
C LYS A 464 -12.86 -7.33 33.52
N VAL A 465 -13.21 -7.04 32.27
CA VAL A 465 -13.90 -5.81 31.90
C VAL A 465 -15.19 -6.16 31.19
N SER A 466 -16.24 -5.38 31.43
CA SER A 466 -17.49 -5.49 30.68
C SER A 466 -17.39 -4.87 29.28
N ARG A 467 -16.46 -3.93 29.08
CA ARG A 467 -16.22 -3.26 27.81
C ARG A 467 -14.76 -2.83 27.69
N ILE A 468 -14.13 -3.09 26.55
CA ILE A 468 -12.76 -2.65 26.26
C ILE A 468 -12.81 -1.16 25.87
N LYS A 469 -12.04 -0.31 26.57
CA LYS A 469 -11.97 1.12 26.24
C LYS A 469 -11.23 1.36 24.94
N GLU A 470 -10.08 0.70 24.75
CA GLU A 470 -9.28 0.77 23.52
C GLU A 470 -8.71 -0.59 23.16
N PHE A 471 -8.91 -0.99 21.91
CA PHE A 471 -8.30 -2.16 21.31
C PHE A 471 -7.11 -1.70 20.47
N TRP A 472 -5.91 -2.19 20.77
CA TRP A 472 -4.70 -1.85 20.02
C TRP A 472 -4.45 -2.89 18.93
N SER A 473 -4.66 -2.51 17.67
CA SER A 473 -4.34 -3.34 16.52
C SER A 473 -3.01 -2.87 15.91
N HIS A 474 -2.11 -3.82 15.63
CA HIS A 474 -0.77 -3.51 15.12
C HIS A 474 -0.20 -4.68 14.29
N SER A 475 0.75 -4.38 13.41
CA SER A 475 1.54 -5.43 12.77
C SER A 475 2.63 -5.92 13.73
N TRP A 476 3.11 -7.13 13.53
CA TRP A 476 4.29 -7.65 14.25
C TRP A 476 5.62 -7.45 13.50
N HIS A 477 5.59 -6.97 12.24
CA HIS A 477 6.77 -6.90 11.35
C HIS A 477 7.32 -5.48 11.19
N GLY A 478 6.49 -4.46 11.39
CA GLY A 478 6.97 -3.08 11.43
C GLY A 478 7.92 -2.78 12.60
N ARG A 479 8.74 -1.73 12.45
CA ARG A 479 9.75 -1.30 13.43
C ARG A 479 9.16 -1.09 14.83
N VAL A 480 9.58 -1.93 15.78
CA VAL A 480 9.05 -1.94 17.15
C VAL A 480 9.33 -0.63 17.92
N PRO A 481 10.52 0.00 17.84
CA PRO A 481 10.77 1.27 18.54
C PRO A 481 9.80 2.39 18.14
N SER A 482 9.43 2.47 16.85
CA SER A 482 8.47 3.47 16.36
C SER A 482 7.07 3.26 16.94
N LYS A 483 6.65 2.00 17.15
CA LYS A 483 5.36 1.65 17.76
C LYS A 483 5.34 2.03 19.23
N ILE A 484 6.38 1.65 19.97
CA ILE A 484 6.51 1.98 21.40
C ILE A 484 6.51 3.50 21.58
N PHE A 485 7.32 4.20 20.79
CA PHE A 485 7.42 5.65 20.90
C PHE A 485 6.09 6.35 20.58
N LEU A 486 5.40 5.93 19.51
CA LEU A 486 4.06 6.43 19.20
C LEU A 486 3.06 6.18 20.34
N LEU A 487 3.06 4.98 20.93
CA LEU A 487 2.15 4.65 22.02
C LEU A 487 2.47 5.41 23.32
N LEU A 488 3.76 5.62 23.64
CA LEU A 488 4.20 6.47 24.74
C LEU A 488 3.73 7.91 24.53
N MET A 489 3.90 8.45 23.31
CA MET A 489 3.35 9.75 22.96
C MET A 489 1.85 9.75 23.24
N LEU A 490 1.07 8.87 22.62
CA LEU A 490 -0.40 8.84 22.77
C LEU A 490 -0.89 8.71 24.22
N LYS A 491 -0.19 7.96 25.07
CA LYS A 491 -0.63 7.64 26.44
C LYS A 491 -0.06 8.54 27.53
N ASN A 492 1.18 8.99 27.37
CA ASN A 492 1.88 9.77 28.39
C ASN A 492 2.05 11.24 27.99
N GLY A 493 1.84 11.59 26.71
CA GLY A 493 2.11 12.92 26.18
C GLY A 493 1.32 14.05 26.84
N CYS A 494 0.03 13.85 27.17
CA CYS A 494 -0.73 14.89 27.88
C CYS A 494 -0.17 15.17 29.28
N ALA A 495 0.21 14.13 30.02
CA ALA A 495 0.83 14.29 31.33
C ALA A 495 2.21 14.96 31.20
N ALA A 496 3.00 14.56 30.19
CA ALA A 496 4.31 15.13 29.92
C ALA A 496 4.25 16.64 29.64
N VAL A 497 3.30 17.07 28.80
CA VAL A 497 3.08 18.50 28.51
C VAL A 497 2.60 19.24 29.76
N ALA A 498 1.63 18.68 30.51
CA ALA A 498 1.08 19.33 31.69
C ALA A 498 2.12 19.53 32.80
N LEU A 499 2.89 18.49 33.13
CA LEU A 499 3.96 18.57 34.13
C LEU A 499 5.12 19.43 33.65
N GLY A 500 5.51 19.34 32.38
CA GLY A 500 6.54 20.22 31.81
C GLY A 500 6.15 21.69 31.88
N LEU A 501 4.90 22.04 31.55
CA LEU A 501 4.38 23.41 31.70
C LEU A 501 4.36 23.84 33.17
N LEU A 502 3.84 23.00 34.09
CA LEU A 502 3.80 23.31 35.51
C LEU A 502 5.20 23.59 36.07
N THR A 503 6.18 22.75 35.75
CA THR A 503 7.58 22.94 36.17
C THR A 503 8.14 24.22 35.57
N ALA A 504 7.93 24.48 34.28
CA ALA A 504 8.41 25.71 33.65
C ALA A 504 7.81 26.96 34.32
N PHE A 505 6.54 26.96 34.71
CA PHE A 505 5.94 28.09 35.45
C PHE A 505 6.54 28.28 36.85
N LEU A 506 6.79 27.19 37.58
CA LEU A 506 7.46 27.27 38.88
C LEU A 506 8.89 27.81 38.76
N VAL A 507 9.63 27.35 37.74
CA VAL A 507 10.99 27.84 37.45
C VAL A 507 10.97 29.28 36.97
N ALA A 508 9.97 29.70 36.20
CA ALA A 508 9.80 31.09 35.79
C ALA A 508 9.63 32.03 37.00
N PHE A 509 8.93 31.59 38.05
CA PHE A 509 8.84 32.35 39.30
C PHE A 509 10.21 32.49 39.99
N LEU A 510 11.01 31.41 40.04
CA LEU A 510 12.37 31.48 40.59
C LEU A 510 13.29 32.40 39.76
N THR A 511 13.13 32.41 38.44
CA THR A 511 13.84 33.33 37.54
C THR A 511 13.40 34.78 37.75
N TYR A 512 12.11 35.02 38.02
CA TYR A 512 11.56 36.34 38.33
C TYR A 512 12.12 36.91 39.63
N GLU A 513 12.24 36.07 40.68
CA GLU A 513 12.86 36.41 41.96
C GLU A 513 14.41 36.47 41.90
N ASP A 514 15.00 36.37 40.71
CA ASP A 514 16.44 36.42 40.46
C ASP A 514 17.28 35.31 41.16
N LEU A 515 16.63 34.23 41.62
CA LEU A 515 17.27 33.12 42.35
C LEU A 515 18.08 32.18 41.45
N LEU A 516 17.91 32.28 40.14
CA LEU A 516 18.57 31.42 39.16
C LEU A 516 19.58 32.21 38.30
N PRO A 517 20.73 31.59 37.96
CA PRO A 517 21.76 32.26 37.18
C PRO A 517 21.28 32.50 35.74
N GLY A 518 21.82 33.55 35.12
CA GLY A 518 21.58 33.92 33.73
C GLY A 518 22.68 34.85 33.22
N TRP A 519 22.63 35.21 31.96
CA TRP A 519 23.61 36.11 31.33
C TRP A 519 22.92 37.25 30.58
N TYR A 520 23.64 38.34 30.40
CA TYR A 520 23.13 39.53 29.72
C TYR A 520 23.43 39.46 28.22
N LYS A 521 22.45 39.85 27.41
CA LYS A 521 22.57 39.88 25.96
C LYS A 521 21.87 41.12 25.41
N MET A 522 22.50 41.79 24.44
CA MET A 522 21.85 42.87 23.70
C MET A 522 20.80 42.32 22.73
N PRO A 523 19.53 42.77 22.82
CA PRO A 523 18.48 42.39 21.88
C PRO A 523 18.64 43.11 20.53
N ARG A 524 18.35 42.41 19.42
CA ARG A 524 18.46 42.99 18.06
C ARG A 524 17.36 44.02 17.72
N ILE A 525 16.19 43.90 18.34
CA ILE A 525 14.97 44.66 17.97
C ILE A 525 14.54 45.64 19.08
N SER A 526 15.12 45.57 20.28
CA SER A 526 14.82 46.51 21.35
C SER A 526 16.00 47.47 21.58
N PRO A 527 15.78 48.79 21.58
CA PRO A 527 16.82 49.78 21.90
C PRO A 527 17.14 49.83 23.41
N GLN A 528 16.48 49.02 24.24
CA GLN A 528 16.57 49.07 25.70
C GLN A 528 17.66 48.12 26.24
N GLY A 529 18.92 48.56 26.19
CA GLY A 529 20.04 48.00 26.97
C GLY A 529 20.26 46.48 26.89
N GLU A 530 21.13 45.97 27.76
CA GLU A 530 21.33 44.53 27.90
C GLU A 530 20.18 43.89 28.71
N ILE A 531 19.70 42.73 28.27
CA ILE A 531 18.61 42.00 28.95
C ILE A 531 19.17 40.69 29.51
N LYS A 532 18.80 40.35 30.75
CA LYS A 532 19.10 39.04 31.34
C LYS A 532 18.32 37.94 30.60
N ILE A 533 19.02 36.89 30.20
CA ILE A 533 18.46 35.68 29.59
C ILE A 533 18.73 34.50 30.52
N SER A 534 17.76 33.61 30.61
CA SER A 534 17.82 32.39 31.38
C SER A 534 17.34 31.20 30.55
N PRO A 535 17.94 29.99 30.69
CA PRO A 535 17.50 28.80 29.97
C PRO A 535 16.67 27.83 30.84
N TRP A 536 16.42 28.16 32.11
CA TRP A 536 15.98 27.17 33.09
C TRP A 536 14.56 26.68 32.88
N CYS A 537 13.62 27.51 32.40
CA CYS A 537 12.27 27.05 32.08
C CYS A 537 12.29 26.05 30.92
N LEU A 538 13.07 26.34 29.86
CA LEU A 538 13.23 25.43 28.72
C LEU A 538 13.85 24.08 29.14
N LEU A 539 14.96 24.13 29.91
CA LEU A 539 15.67 22.93 30.35
C LEU A 539 14.84 22.08 31.31
N SER A 540 14.25 22.71 32.34
CA SER A 540 13.43 21.99 33.33
C SER A 540 12.16 21.41 32.72
N GLY A 541 11.48 22.17 31.85
CA GLY A 541 10.33 21.69 31.08
C GLY A 541 10.68 20.50 30.20
N LEU A 542 11.80 20.54 29.47
CA LEU A 542 12.28 19.45 28.63
C LEU A 542 12.58 18.19 29.45
N VAL A 543 13.31 18.33 30.56
CA VAL A 543 13.69 17.21 31.44
C VAL A 543 12.44 16.56 32.04
N VAL A 544 11.55 17.35 32.67
CA VAL A 544 10.35 16.81 33.32
C VAL A 544 9.39 16.20 32.30
N SER A 545 9.19 16.86 31.15
CA SER A 545 8.36 16.31 30.07
C SER A 545 8.93 15.00 29.54
N SER A 546 10.25 14.90 29.33
CA SER A 546 10.89 13.68 28.85
C SER A 546 10.79 12.54 29.86
N LEU A 547 11.11 12.80 31.14
CA LEU A 547 10.96 11.82 32.21
C LEU A 547 9.51 11.35 32.34
N THR A 548 8.56 12.28 32.28
CA THR A 548 7.13 11.94 32.33
C THR A 548 6.73 11.10 31.12
N LEU A 549 7.17 11.45 29.91
CA LEU A 549 6.84 10.69 28.70
C LEU A 549 7.26 9.22 28.81
N PHE A 550 8.45 8.94 29.34
CA PHE A 550 8.98 7.58 29.44
C PHE A 550 8.53 6.82 30.70
N PHE A 551 8.29 7.50 31.82
CA PHE A 551 8.06 6.86 33.13
C PHE A 551 6.64 7.02 33.69
N TRP A 552 5.78 7.82 33.05
CA TRP A 552 4.38 7.96 33.47
C TRP A 552 3.63 6.63 33.31
N ARG A 553 2.87 6.28 34.36
CA ARG A 553 2.13 5.03 34.43
C ARG A 553 0.66 5.25 34.07
N SER A 554 0.37 5.39 32.78
CA SER A 554 -1.01 5.56 32.31
C SER A 554 -1.91 4.36 32.68
N GLY A 555 -2.95 4.64 33.48
CA GLY A 555 -3.94 3.67 33.94
C GLY A 555 -5.04 3.33 32.94
N ASP A 556 -4.95 3.83 31.70
CA ASP A 556 -5.96 3.58 30.66
C ASP A 556 -6.10 2.08 30.39
N PRO A 557 -7.30 1.48 30.50
CA PRO A 557 -7.51 0.08 30.19
C PRO A 557 -7.43 -0.13 28.67
N VAL A 558 -6.51 -0.98 28.24
CA VAL A 558 -6.25 -1.30 26.83
C VAL A 558 -6.24 -2.82 26.63
N PHE A 559 -6.70 -3.24 25.45
CA PHE A 559 -6.55 -4.61 24.98
C PHE A 559 -5.33 -4.69 24.06
N LEU A 560 -4.41 -5.60 24.40
CA LEU A 560 -3.29 -6.00 23.56
C LEU A 560 -3.26 -7.53 23.57
N ASP A 561 -3.35 -8.12 22.38
CA ASP A 561 -3.42 -9.57 22.12
C ASP A 561 -2.47 -10.40 22.99
N GLN A 562 -1.19 -10.06 23.01
CA GLN A 562 -0.15 -10.82 23.70
C GLN A 562 -0.26 -10.80 25.24
N VAL A 563 -0.95 -9.81 25.80
CA VAL A 563 -1.06 -9.62 27.27
C VAL A 563 -2.45 -10.00 27.77
N CYS A 564 -3.49 -9.73 26.98
CA CYS A 564 -4.88 -9.96 27.38
C CYS A 564 -5.35 -11.38 27.04
N ILE A 565 -4.77 -12.02 26.03
CA ILE A 565 -5.02 -13.42 25.70
C ILE A 565 -4.01 -14.31 26.40
N HIS A 566 -4.50 -15.40 26.99
CA HIS A 566 -3.66 -16.37 27.68
C HIS A 566 -2.65 -17.01 26.70
N GLN A 567 -1.35 -16.83 26.94
CA GLN A 567 -0.32 -17.36 26.04
C GLN A 567 0.19 -18.76 26.44
N GLY A 568 0.02 -19.16 27.71
CA GLY A 568 0.54 -20.42 28.24
C GLY A 568 -0.45 -21.58 28.31
N ASP A 569 -1.72 -21.35 27.97
CA ASP A 569 -2.80 -22.36 28.01
C ASP A 569 -3.43 -22.38 26.62
N ALA A 570 -3.24 -23.48 25.91
CA ALA A 570 -3.67 -23.62 24.53
C ALA A 570 -5.20 -23.59 24.39
N VAL A 571 -5.94 -24.10 25.40
CA VAL A 571 -7.40 -24.15 25.40
C VAL A 571 -7.96 -22.74 25.60
N LEU A 572 -7.49 -22.02 26.61
CA LEU A 572 -7.94 -20.64 26.85
C LEU A 572 -7.53 -19.70 25.71
N LYS A 573 -6.36 -19.93 25.09
CA LYS A 573 -5.92 -19.20 23.90
C LYS A 573 -6.85 -19.42 22.72
N ALA A 574 -7.17 -20.67 22.41
CA ALA A 574 -8.09 -21.01 21.32
C ALA A 574 -9.50 -20.45 21.58
N GLN A 575 -9.99 -20.55 22.83
CA GLN A 575 -11.28 -19.98 23.22
C GLN A 575 -11.33 -18.44 23.10
N ALA A 576 -10.21 -17.76 23.38
CA ALA A 576 -10.11 -16.31 23.23
C ALA A 576 -10.02 -15.88 21.76
N LEU A 577 -9.27 -16.63 20.93
CA LEU A 577 -9.15 -16.35 19.50
C LEU A 577 -10.48 -16.54 18.77
N THR A 578 -11.26 -17.57 19.14
CA THR A 578 -12.60 -17.82 18.58
C THR A 578 -13.63 -16.75 18.97
N GLN A 579 -13.41 -16.02 20.07
CA GLN A 579 -14.27 -14.91 20.52
C GLN A 579 -13.71 -13.53 20.18
N LEU A 580 -12.66 -13.43 19.35
CA LEU A 580 -12.02 -12.15 19.04
C LEU A 580 -12.99 -11.15 18.39
N GLY A 581 -13.92 -11.64 17.55
CA GLY A 581 -15.01 -10.82 17.01
C GLY A 581 -15.90 -10.21 18.10
N ALA A 582 -16.20 -10.96 19.16
CA ALA A 582 -16.93 -10.47 20.32
C ALA A 582 -16.12 -9.45 21.14
N PHE A 583 -14.80 -9.60 21.25
CA PHE A 583 -13.94 -8.61 21.89
C PHE A 583 -13.92 -7.30 21.10
N LEU A 584 -13.85 -7.38 19.78
CA LEU A 584 -13.94 -6.21 18.89
C LEU A 584 -15.30 -5.53 19.01
N LYS A 585 -16.41 -6.27 18.97
CA LYS A 585 -17.78 -5.74 19.19
C LYS A 585 -17.95 -5.07 20.56
N ASN A 586 -17.27 -5.57 21.59
CA ASN A 586 -17.27 -4.98 22.94
C ASN A 586 -16.17 -3.93 23.15
N SER A 587 -15.53 -3.45 22.09
CA SER A 587 -14.51 -2.40 22.14
C SER A 587 -15.09 -1.04 21.75
N ARG A 588 -14.84 0.00 22.56
CA ARG A 588 -15.33 1.36 22.28
C ARG A 588 -14.52 2.09 21.22
N LYS A 589 -13.24 1.73 21.06
CA LYS A 589 -12.31 2.38 20.14
C LYS A 589 -11.30 1.36 19.62
N LEU A 590 -11.03 1.40 18.32
CA LEU A 590 -9.94 0.67 17.69
C LEU A 590 -8.81 1.64 17.38
N VAL A 591 -7.65 1.46 18.03
CA VAL A 591 -6.43 2.24 17.77
C VAL A 591 -5.54 1.40 16.86
N VAL A 592 -5.38 1.85 15.63
CA VAL A 592 -4.55 1.18 14.63
C VAL A 592 -3.16 1.79 14.63
N VAL A 593 -2.19 1.05 15.14
CA VAL A 593 -0.77 1.42 15.13
C VAL A 593 -0.20 1.03 13.77
N TRP A 594 -0.28 1.97 12.81
CA TRP A 594 -0.09 1.69 11.40
C TRP A 594 1.38 1.79 10.95
N ASP A 595 1.84 0.76 10.27
CA ASP A 595 3.07 0.73 9.48
C ASP A 595 2.80 0.06 8.11
N GLN A 596 3.75 0.13 7.18
CA GLN A 596 3.57 -0.35 5.80
C GLN A 596 3.24 -1.85 5.68
N THR A 597 3.54 -2.66 6.70
CA THR A 597 3.23 -4.10 6.71
C THR A 597 1.84 -4.40 7.26
N TYR A 598 1.11 -3.43 7.79
CA TYR A 598 -0.18 -3.67 8.45
C TYR A 598 -1.23 -4.28 7.51
N LEU A 599 -1.38 -3.74 6.30
CA LEU A 599 -2.39 -4.19 5.34
C LEU A 599 -2.04 -5.50 4.62
N SER A 600 -0.81 -6.00 4.79
CA SER A 600 -0.39 -7.30 4.25
C SER A 600 -0.62 -8.45 5.22
N ARG A 601 -1.18 -8.20 6.42
CA ARG A 601 -1.42 -9.21 7.47
C ARG A 601 -2.90 -9.53 7.64
N ALA A 602 -3.23 -10.82 7.62
CA ALA A 602 -4.62 -11.29 7.63
C ALA A 602 -5.38 -10.86 8.88
N TRP A 603 -4.80 -11.10 10.07
CA TRP A 603 -5.39 -10.67 11.34
C TRP A 603 -5.62 -9.16 11.43
N CYS A 604 -4.68 -8.34 10.96
CA CYS A 604 -4.81 -6.88 11.02
C CYS A 604 -5.99 -6.38 10.17
N VAL A 605 -6.11 -6.87 8.93
CA VAL A 605 -7.20 -6.48 8.03
C VAL A 605 -8.54 -7.03 8.54
N PHE A 606 -8.54 -8.26 9.05
CA PHE A 606 -9.71 -8.87 9.67
C PHE A 606 -10.21 -8.08 10.88
N GLU A 607 -9.34 -7.72 11.84
CA GLU A 607 -9.70 -6.93 13.02
C GLU A 607 -10.36 -5.60 12.63
N LEU A 608 -9.80 -4.93 11.64
CA LEU A 608 -10.30 -3.65 11.13
C LEU A 608 -11.69 -3.80 10.50
N ALA A 609 -11.87 -4.79 9.63
CA ALA A 609 -13.14 -5.06 8.95
C ALA A 609 -14.22 -5.56 9.93
N ALA A 610 -13.87 -6.46 10.85
CA ALA A 610 -14.77 -7.01 11.86
C ALA A 610 -15.25 -5.93 12.85
N PHE A 611 -14.35 -5.02 13.25
CA PHE A 611 -14.71 -3.89 14.10
C PHE A 611 -15.70 -2.94 13.40
N LEU A 612 -15.48 -2.64 12.11
CA LEU A 612 -16.38 -1.81 11.32
C LEU A 612 -17.74 -2.48 11.09
N HIS A 613 -17.74 -3.78 10.80
CA HIS A 613 -18.95 -4.55 10.60
C HIS A 613 -19.81 -4.59 11.87
N SER A 614 -19.21 -4.88 13.01
CA SER A 614 -19.89 -4.95 14.30
C SER A 614 -20.47 -3.61 14.78
N HIS A 615 -19.88 -2.49 14.35
CA HIS A 615 -20.28 -1.14 14.76
C HIS A 615 -20.97 -0.32 13.67
N ARG A 616 -21.45 -0.95 12.60
CA ARG A 616 -22.09 -0.27 11.46
C ARG A 616 -23.25 0.68 11.83
N HIS A 617 -23.90 0.45 12.97
CA HIS A 617 -25.00 1.28 13.48
C HIS A 617 -24.60 2.20 14.66
N ASP A 618 -23.40 2.05 15.22
CA ASP A 618 -22.95 2.83 16.38
C ASP A 618 -22.07 4.01 15.95
N LYS A 619 -22.68 5.20 15.88
CA LYS A 619 -21.98 6.45 15.51
C LYS A 619 -21.01 6.95 16.56
N LEU A 620 -20.99 6.38 17.77
CA LEU A 620 -20.13 6.81 18.88
C LEU A 620 -18.77 6.11 18.88
N VAL A 621 -18.64 5.02 18.13
CA VAL A 621 -17.43 4.21 18.07
C VAL A 621 -16.46 4.77 17.02
N GLN A 622 -15.17 4.76 17.35
CA GLN A 622 -14.14 5.47 16.60
C GLN A 622 -12.98 4.54 16.22
N ILE A 623 -12.54 4.66 14.97
CA ILE A 623 -11.25 4.13 14.51
C ILE A 623 -10.25 5.26 14.51
N GLU A 624 -9.12 5.05 15.16
CA GLU A 624 -8.00 5.97 15.17
C GLU A 624 -6.79 5.33 14.52
N VAL A 625 -6.55 5.68 13.25
CA VAL A 625 -5.35 5.25 12.53
C VAL A 625 -4.18 6.18 12.87
N LYS A 626 -3.14 5.62 13.47
CA LYS A 626 -1.95 6.33 13.97
C LYS A 626 -0.70 5.83 13.26
N PRO A 627 -0.17 6.57 12.28
CA PRO A 627 1.03 6.17 11.53
C PRO A 627 2.28 6.21 12.41
N THR A 628 3.08 5.14 12.40
CA THR A 628 4.32 5.03 13.17
C THR A 628 5.43 5.97 12.68
N ALA A 629 5.48 6.27 11.38
CA ALA A 629 6.40 7.26 10.80
C ALA A 629 6.20 8.66 11.40
N PHE A 630 4.98 8.94 11.86
CA PHE A 630 4.58 10.25 12.35
C PHE A 630 5.26 10.62 13.69
N ALA A 631 5.49 9.64 14.57
CA ALA A 631 6.09 9.89 15.87
C ALA A 631 7.50 10.48 15.74
N TRP A 632 8.31 9.94 14.83
CA TRP A 632 9.66 10.44 14.56
C TRP A 632 9.67 11.82 13.90
N ALA A 633 8.74 12.07 12.97
CA ALA A 633 8.59 13.39 12.36
C ALA A 633 8.32 14.47 13.42
N VAL A 634 7.42 14.21 14.38
CA VAL A 634 7.15 15.12 15.49
C VAL A 634 8.36 15.27 16.41
N PHE A 635 9.05 14.18 16.74
CA PHE A 635 10.24 14.25 17.59
C PHE A 635 11.34 15.12 16.98
N VAL A 636 11.68 14.89 15.71
CA VAL A 636 12.67 15.71 14.98
C VAL A 636 12.20 17.17 14.92
N MET A 637 10.92 17.40 14.68
CA MET A 637 10.37 18.76 14.66
C MET A 637 10.52 19.48 16.01
N VAL A 638 10.18 18.82 17.12
CA VAL A 638 10.35 19.36 18.48
C VAL A 638 11.82 19.58 18.80
N LEU A 639 12.68 18.62 18.49
CA LEU A 639 14.12 18.72 18.70
C LEU A 639 14.70 19.94 17.98
N GLY A 640 14.29 20.18 16.72
CA GLY A 640 14.76 21.33 15.97
C GLY A 640 14.30 22.66 16.53
N GLY A 641 13.04 22.73 16.97
CA GLY A 641 12.52 23.92 17.64
C GLY A 641 13.24 24.22 18.96
N VAL A 642 13.52 23.19 19.77
CA VAL A 642 14.29 23.32 21.01
C VAL A 642 15.71 23.79 20.72
N LEU A 643 16.39 23.18 19.74
CA LEU A 643 17.75 23.56 19.35
C LEU A 643 17.80 25.00 18.82
N LEU A 644 16.84 25.40 18.01
CA LEU A 644 16.73 26.78 17.50
C LEU A 644 16.60 27.79 18.64
N LEU A 645 15.71 27.54 19.59
CA LEU A 645 15.51 28.44 20.74
C LEU A 645 16.73 28.43 21.67
N ALA A 646 17.38 27.29 21.87
CA ALA A 646 18.62 27.20 22.61
C ALA A 646 19.76 28.00 21.94
N MET A 647 19.89 27.92 20.61
CA MET A 647 20.83 28.75 19.84
C MET A 647 20.52 30.24 20.00
N GLU A 648 19.24 30.63 19.98
CA GLU A 648 18.81 32.01 20.19
C GLU A 648 19.12 32.53 21.61
N MET A 649 19.16 31.66 22.61
CA MET A 649 19.59 32.03 23.96
C MET A 649 21.13 32.17 24.07
N CYS A 650 21.88 31.26 23.45
CA CYS A 650 23.34 31.14 23.67
C CYS A 650 24.19 32.00 22.73
N LEU A 651 23.76 32.26 21.49
CA LEU A 651 24.57 32.96 20.50
C LEU A 651 24.37 34.49 20.51
N PRO A 652 25.37 35.32 20.21
CA PRO A 652 25.22 36.78 20.16
C PRO A 652 24.19 37.25 19.12
N SER A 653 23.46 38.32 19.42
CA SER A 653 22.54 38.95 18.47
C SER A 653 23.32 39.72 17.40
N GLY A 654 23.41 39.20 16.17
CA GLY A 654 24.09 39.88 15.07
C GLY A 654 23.68 39.35 13.69
N ASP A 655 24.19 39.96 12.62
CA ASP A 655 23.86 39.58 11.25
C ASP A 655 24.34 38.16 10.89
N LEU A 656 25.50 37.76 11.42
CA LEU A 656 25.99 36.39 11.29
C LEU A 656 25.06 35.37 11.96
N PHE A 657 24.56 35.65 13.16
CA PHE A 657 23.59 34.78 13.83
C PHE A 657 22.27 34.70 13.05
N PHE A 658 21.82 35.81 12.47
CA PHE A 658 20.65 35.81 11.60
C PHE A 658 20.85 34.93 10.37
N LEU A 659 22.02 34.99 9.72
CA LEU A 659 22.36 34.11 8.61
C LEU A 659 22.39 32.64 9.04
N ILE A 660 23.05 32.32 10.16
CA ILE A 660 23.11 30.96 10.73
C ILE A 660 21.69 30.44 11.00
N ARG A 661 20.83 31.27 11.60
CA ARG A 661 19.43 30.94 11.87
C ARG A 661 18.66 30.62 10.58
N VAL A 662 18.81 31.43 9.53
CA VAL A 662 18.16 31.19 8.24
C VAL A 662 18.66 29.89 7.62
N LEU A 663 19.97 29.65 7.60
CA LEU A 663 20.57 28.42 7.08
C LEU A 663 20.11 27.18 7.87
N TYR A 664 20.06 27.27 9.20
CA TYR A 664 19.54 26.22 10.07
C TYR A 664 18.07 25.93 9.76
N MET A 665 17.24 26.96 9.63
CA MET A 665 15.82 26.79 9.29
C MET A 665 15.62 26.13 7.94
N ILE A 666 16.42 26.49 6.92
CA ILE A 666 16.40 25.84 5.61
C ILE A 666 16.78 24.36 5.75
N ALA A 667 17.92 24.06 6.37
CA ALA A 667 18.42 22.70 6.56
C ALA A 667 17.43 21.83 7.36
N TRP A 668 16.85 22.38 8.43
CA TRP A 668 15.88 21.65 9.26
C TRP A 668 14.55 21.43 8.53
N SER A 669 14.10 22.42 7.76
CA SER A 669 12.89 22.29 6.96
C SER A 669 13.04 21.23 5.87
N VAL A 670 14.23 21.10 5.29
CA VAL A 670 14.59 20.02 4.37
C VAL A 670 14.49 18.65 5.03
N LEU A 671 15.04 18.48 6.23
CA LEU A 671 14.96 17.22 6.99
C LEU A 671 13.51 16.84 7.33
N VAL A 672 12.73 17.80 7.83
CA VAL A 672 11.32 17.59 8.16
C VAL A 672 10.51 17.26 6.91
N ALA A 673 10.77 17.93 5.78
CA ALA A 673 10.11 17.66 4.51
C ALA A 673 10.30 16.20 4.05
N ARG A 674 11.51 15.64 4.19
CA ARG A 674 11.80 14.22 3.88
C ARG A 674 10.95 13.25 4.70
N LEU A 675 10.80 13.51 6.00
CA LEU A 675 9.97 12.66 6.88
C LEU A 675 8.48 12.71 6.51
N PHE A 676 7.99 13.88 6.09
CA PHE A 676 6.61 14.02 5.58
C PHE A 676 6.43 13.40 4.19
N GLU A 677 7.47 13.38 3.35
CA GLU A 677 7.49 12.68 2.07
C GLU A 677 7.33 11.17 2.28
N ASP A 678 8.14 10.56 3.15
CA ASP A 678 8.07 9.13 3.48
C ASP A 678 6.69 8.74 4.01
N PHE A 679 6.11 9.60 4.86
CA PHE A 679 4.74 9.43 5.33
C PHE A 679 3.74 9.50 4.17
N SER A 680 3.84 10.50 3.29
CA SER A 680 2.93 10.66 2.15
C SER A 680 3.02 9.47 1.19
N ARG A 681 4.23 8.95 0.96
CA ARG A 681 4.47 7.72 0.21
C ARG A 681 3.83 6.51 0.87
N SER A 682 3.88 6.39 2.20
CA SER A 682 3.22 5.28 2.92
C SER A 682 1.70 5.32 2.76
N VAL A 683 1.08 6.50 2.68
CA VAL A 683 -0.36 6.67 2.42
C VAL A 683 -0.72 6.22 1.01
N PHE A 684 0.09 6.56 0.02
CA PHE A 684 -0.12 6.12 -1.36
C PHE A 684 0.03 4.60 -1.51
N VAL A 685 1.07 4.01 -0.90
CA VAL A 685 1.24 2.54 -0.87
C VAL A 685 0.04 1.87 -0.21
N ALA A 686 -0.47 2.41 0.90
CA ALA A 686 -1.68 1.88 1.52
C ALA A 686 -2.91 2.02 0.62
N GLU A 687 -3.04 3.13 -0.12
CA GLU A 687 -4.12 3.32 -1.09
C GLU A 687 -4.08 2.26 -2.20
N GLU A 688 -2.90 1.94 -2.72
CA GLU A 688 -2.75 0.87 -3.70
C GLU A 688 -2.98 -0.52 -3.10
N GLN A 689 -2.50 -0.77 -1.88
CA GLN A 689 -2.77 -2.01 -1.13
C GLN A 689 -4.26 -2.22 -0.90
N PHE A 690 -5.02 -1.15 -0.60
CA PHE A 690 -6.47 -1.24 -0.54
C PHE A 690 -7.09 -1.47 -1.91
N ARG A 691 -6.65 -0.76 -2.96
CA ARG A 691 -7.21 -0.89 -4.31
C ARG A 691 -7.05 -2.31 -4.88
N THR A 692 -5.90 -2.91 -4.66
CA THR A 692 -5.53 -4.24 -5.16
C THR A 692 -5.76 -5.36 -4.15
N PHE A 693 -6.35 -5.03 -2.99
CA PHE A 693 -6.54 -5.98 -1.88
C PHE A 693 -7.27 -7.24 -2.34
N ARG A 694 -6.77 -8.42 -1.95
CA ARG A 694 -7.43 -9.72 -2.11
C ARG A 694 -7.17 -10.55 -0.86
N TRP A 695 -8.18 -11.12 -0.23
CA TRP A 695 -8.03 -11.96 0.96
C TRP A 695 -6.99 -13.08 0.78
N HIS A 696 -7.01 -13.74 -0.38
CA HIS A 696 -6.07 -14.81 -0.71
C HIS A 696 -4.61 -14.34 -0.84
N GLY A 697 -4.37 -13.05 -1.09
CA GLY A 697 -3.03 -12.45 -1.18
C GLY A 697 -2.44 -12.03 0.17
N VAL A 698 -3.19 -12.12 1.27
CA VAL A 698 -2.75 -11.59 2.58
C VAL A 698 -1.94 -12.62 3.38
N THR A 699 -0.79 -12.23 3.91
CA THR A 699 0.10 -13.16 4.62
C THR A 699 -0.45 -13.60 5.98
N CYS A 700 -0.41 -14.92 6.22
CA CYS A 700 -0.72 -15.55 7.50
C CYS A 700 0.57 -16.13 8.09
N HIS A 701 0.80 -15.94 9.39
CA HIS A 701 2.04 -16.42 10.00
C HIS A 701 2.09 -17.95 10.04
N CYS A 702 0.96 -18.60 10.36
CA CYS A 702 0.85 -20.06 10.33
C CYS A 702 1.28 -20.63 8.96
N CYS A 703 0.87 -20.02 7.85
CA CYS A 703 1.24 -20.46 6.51
C CYS A 703 2.72 -20.23 6.20
N SER A 704 3.34 -19.17 6.74
CA SER A 704 4.78 -18.92 6.56
C SER A 704 5.68 -19.90 7.30
N VAL A 705 5.16 -20.59 8.32
CA VAL A 705 5.88 -21.61 9.11
C VAL A 705 5.38 -23.03 8.80
N ASN A 706 4.72 -23.22 7.65
CA ASN A 706 4.14 -24.50 7.23
C ASN A 706 3.19 -25.15 8.26
N HIS A 707 2.53 -24.34 9.08
CA HIS A 707 1.66 -24.78 10.17
C HIS A 707 2.37 -25.58 11.27
N LEU A 708 3.66 -25.33 11.47
CA LEU A 708 4.47 -26.00 12.48
C LEU A 708 5.10 -24.99 13.45
N LEU A 709 5.09 -25.33 14.72
CA LEU A 709 5.90 -24.64 15.73
C LEU A 709 7.37 -25.12 15.63
N PRO A 710 8.32 -24.35 16.19
CA PRO A 710 9.74 -24.75 16.23
C PRO A 710 10.00 -26.08 16.96
N ASP A 711 9.04 -26.57 17.73
CA ASP A 711 9.08 -27.85 18.45
C ASP A 711 8.37 -29.00 17.68
N GLY A 712 8.04 -28.78 16.40
CA GLY A 712 7.40 -29.76 15.52
C GLY A 712 5.88 -29.92 15.71
N ARG A 713 5.27 -29.23 16.68
CA ARG A 713 3.82 -29.34 16.91
C ARG A 713 3.02 -28.63 15.82
N PRO A 714 1.94 -29.25 15.29
CA PRO A 714 1.07 -28.63 14.30
C PRO A 714 0.22 -27.53 14.92
N ILE A 715 0.01 -26.44 14.18
CA ILE A 715 -0.87 -25.34 14.54
C ILE A 715 -2.00 -25.17 13.51
N PRO A 716 -3.21 -24.80 13.94
CA PRO A 716 -4.32 -24.60 13.02
C PRO A 716 -4.07 -23.45 12.04
N CYS A 717 -4.68 -23.54 10.87
CA CYS A 717 -4.56 -22.50 9.85
C CYS A 717 -5.43 -21.28 10.19
N ASP A 718 -4.79 -20.18 10.57
CA ASP A 718 -5.45 -18.89 10.81
C ASP A 718 -6.31 -18.45 9.61
N ARG A 719 -5.84 -18.69 8.38
CA ARG A 719 -6.55 -18.28 7.16
C ARG A 719 -7.90 -18.98 7.02
N GLU A 720 -7.96 -20.25 7.39
CA GLU A 720 -9.19 -21.05 7.32
C GLU A 720 -10.20 -20.56 8.37
N ILE A 721 -9.74 -20.40 9.62
CA ILE A 721 -10.56 -19.89 10.74
C ILE A 721 -11.14 -18.52 10.40
N LEU A 722 -10.30 -17.60 9.93
CA LEU A 722 -10.71 -16.26 9.55
C LEU A 722 -11.61 -16.28 8.31
N GLY A 723 -11.34 -17.17 7.35
CA GLY A 723 -12.15 -17.35 6.15
C GLY A 723 -13.59 -17.75 6.49
N THR A 724 -13.78 -18.68 7.43
CA THR A 724 -15.12 -19.05 7.92
C THR A 724 -15.84 -17.86 8.53
N CYS A 725 -15.18 -17.10 9.42
CA CYS A 725 -15.77 -15.90 10.02
C CYS A 725 -16.14 -14.84 8.96
N ILE A 726 -15.31 -14.69 7.93
CA ILE A 726 -15.53 -13.75 6.83
C ILE A 726 -16.78 -14.13 6.03
N VAL A 727 -16.91 -15.39 5.62
CA VAL A 727 -18.07 -15.87 4.86
C VAL A 727 -19.35 -15.70 5.67
N GLU A 728 -19.31 -16.00 6.97
CA GLU A 728 -20.48 -15.85 7.84
C GLU A 728 -20.90 -14.38 8.03
N TRP A 729 -19.97 -13.45 8.25
CA TRP A 729 -20.33 -12.05 8.54
C TRP A 729 -20.60 -11.22 7.28
N PHE A 730 -19.87 -11.47 6.20
CA PHE A 730 -19.95 -10.69 4.97
C PHE A 730 -20.70 -11.42 3.84
N GLY A 731 -21.08 -12.68 4.04
CA GLY A 731 -21.77 -13.54 3.07
C GLY A 731 -20.82 -14.25 2.09
N SER A 732 -19.71 -13.63 1.72
CA SER A 732 -18.67 -14.25 0.90
C SER A 732 -17.31 -13.56 1.07
N VAL A 733 -16.24 -14.20 0.59
CA VAL A 733 -14.90 -13.61 0.57
C VAL A 733 -14.84 -12.42 -0.40
N GLU A 734 -15.58 -12.46 -1.50
CA GLU A 734 -15.68 -11.38 -2.48
C GLU A 734 -16.37 -10.13 -1.90
N ALA A 735 -17.44 -10.34 -1.12
CA ALA A 735 -18.12 -9.26 -0.41
C ALA A 735 -17.23 -8.62 0.67
N PHE A 736 -16.41 -9.42 1.35
CA PHE A 736 -15.39 -8.93 2.27
C PHE A 736 -14.30 -8.13 1.55
N ASP A 737 -13.76 -8.67 0.46
CA ASP A 737 -12.79 -7.99 -0.39
C ASP A 737 -13.30 -6.61 -0.84
N GLU A 738 -14.57 -6.53 -1.27
CA GLU A 738 -15.20 -5.28 -1.69
C GLU A 738 -15.40 -4.32 -0.51
N SER A 739 -15.83 -4.83 0.64
CA SER A 739 -15.91 -4.05 1.89
C SER A 739 -14.55 -3.46 2.27
N VAL A 740 -13.47 -4.24 2.13
CA VAL A 740 -12.10 -3.78 2.41
C VAL A 740 -11.67 -2.68 1.42
N ARG A 741 -11.91 -2.88 0.12
CA ARG A 741 -11.61 -1.90 -0.94
C ARG A 741 -12.37 -0.59 -0.81
N THR A 742 -13.57 -0.62 -0.23
CA THR A 742 -14.49 0.53 -0.19
C THR A 742 -14.65 1.11 1.21
N GLN A 743 -15.46 0.48 2.07
CA GLN A 743 -15.83 0.97 3.40
C GLN A 743 -14.61 1.07 4.31
N VAL A 744 -13.82 0.00 4.41
CA VAL A 744 -12.65 -0.05 5.27
C VAL A 744 -11.59 0.94 4.80
N ARG A 745 -11.31 1.00 3.48
CA ARG A 745 -10.45 2.02 2.89
C ARG A 745 -10.89 3.44 3.26
N GLY A 746 -12.19 3.73 3.16
CA GLY A 746 -12.75 5.05 3.46
C GLY A 746 -12.55 5.48 4.91
N GLU A 747 -12.79 4.57 5.85
CA GLU A 747 -12.62 4.83 7.29
C GLU A 747 -11.15 4.81 7.73
N PHE A 748 -10.29 4.05 7.04
CA PHE A 748 -8.86 4.00 7.32
C PHE A 748 -8.11 5.21 6.75
N LEU A 749 -8.25 5.48 5.45
CA LEU A 749 -7.53 6.57 4.77
C LEU A 749 -8.17 7.93 5.02
N GLY A 750 -9.47 8.00 5.30
CA GLY A 750 -10.18 9.27 5.52
C GLY A 750 -9.54 10.14 6.61
N PRO A 751 -9.32 9.64 7.84
CA PRO A 751 -8.66 10.37 8.92
C PRO A 751 -7.22 10.79 8.59
N VAL A 752 -6.50 9.95 7.85
CA VAL A 752 -5.07 10.13 7.54
C VAL A 752 -4.85 11.13 6.40
N THR A 753 -5.77 11.18 5.43
CA THR A 753 -5.67 12.04 4.23
C THR A 753 -6.36 13.38 4.38
N ARG A 754 -7.43 13.49 5.19
CA ARG A 754 -8.25 14.70 5.33
C ARG A 754 -7.84 15.60 6.50
N GLY A 755 -6.97 15.15 7.40
CA GLY A 755 -6.55 15.90 8.58
C GLY A 755 -5.12 15.60 9.00
N PHE A 756 -4.67 16.26 10.07
CA PHE A 756 -3.42 15.89 10.73
C PHE A 756 -3.63 14.60 11.54
N PRO A 757 -2.88 13.50 11.31
CA PRO A 757 -3.21 12.17 11.85
C PRO A 757 -3.31 12.09 13.39
N LEU A 758 -2.55 12.91 14.12
CA LEU A 758 -2.65 13.01 15.58
C LEU A 758 -3.72 14.01 16.05
N GLY A 759 -4.19 14.92 15.20
CA GLY A 759 -5.09 16.02 15.56
C GLY A 759 -4.40 17.28 16.10
N PHE A 760 -5.11 18.41 16.08
CA PHE A 760 -4.56 19.74 16.41
C PHE A 760 -4.10 19.87 17.88
N ARG A 761 -4.79 19.20 18.82
CA ARG A 761 -4.41 19.20 20.24
C ARG A 761 -3.00 18.64 20.47
N TRP A 762 -2.59 17.66 19.66
CA TRP A 762 -1.24 17.11 19.71
C TRP A 762 -0.19 18.09 19.18
N LEU A 763 -0.52 18.88 18.16
CA LEU A 763 0.37 19.94 17.67
C LEU A 763 0.62 21.00 18.74
N ILE A 764 -0.42 21.43 19.46
CA ILE A 764 -0.26 22.37 20.57
C ILE A 764 0.66 21.77 21.65
N GLY A 765 0.44 20.50 22.02
CA GLY A 765 1.25 19.81 23.01
C GLY A 765 2.72 19.66 22.58
N ALA A 766 2.96 19.24 21.33
CA ALA A 766 4.30 19.12 20.78
C ALA A 766 5.06 20.46 20.78
N ASN A 767 4.36 21.58 20.68
CA ASN A 767 4.96 22.92 20.68
C ASN A 767 5.08 23.57 22.07
N SER A 768 4.88 22.82 23.16
CA SER A 768 4.96 23.36 24.53
C SER A 768 6.35 23.93 24.88
N TYR A 769 7.41 23.51 24.19
CA TYR A 769 8.76 24.05 24.37
C TYR A 769 8.85 25.55 24.05
N ILE A 770 7.98 26.07 23.17
CA ILE A 770 7.86 27.50 22.89
C ILE A 770 7.40 28.23 24.16
N ALA A 771 6.37 27.72 24.83
CA ALA A 771 5.89 28.30 26.08
C ALA A 771 6.98 28.31 27.16
N TRP A 772 7.74 27.22 27.28
CA TRP A 772 8.84 27.13 28.25
C TRP A 772 9.94 28.17 27.97
N SER A 773 10.38 28.27 26.71
CA SER A 773 11.42 29.22 26.31
C SER A 773 11.00 30.69 26.51
N PHE A 774 9.74 31.02 26.23
CA PHE A 774 9.24 32.38 26.41
C PHE A 774 8.98 32.70 27.89
N ALA A 775 8.65 31.71 28.73
CA ALA A 775 8.45 31.91 30.16
C ALA A 775 9.70 32.50 30.84
N ASP A 776 10.90 32.02 30.49
CA ASP A 776 12.17 32.61 30.95
C ASP A 776 12.28 34.08 30.53
N SER A 777 12.01 34.37 29.26
CA SER A 777 12.11 35.72 28.68
C SER A 777 11.12 36.71 29.30
N VAL A 778 9.92 36.24 29.66
CA VAL A 778 8.89 37.02 30.34
C VAL A 778 9.29 37.27 31.80
N ALA A 779 9.75 36.23 32.51
CA ALA A 779 10.20 36.33 33.90
C ALA A 779 11.35 37.33 34.08
N CYS A 780 12.40 37.25 33.25
CA CYS A 780 13.53 38.19 33.34
C CYS A 780 13.12 39.64 33.08
N ARG A 781 12.19 39.90 32.15
CA ARG A 781 11.69 41.26 31.86
C ARG A 781 10.80 41.81 32.97
N ALA A 782 9.94 40.97 33.53
CA ALA A 782 9.10 41.33 34.66
C ALA A 782 9.95 41.65 35.90
N GLY A 783 10.96 40.81 36.20
CA GLY A 783 11.90 41.03 37.31
C GLY A 783 12.74 42.29 37.15
N ALA A 784 13.10 42.65 35.91
CA ALA A 784 13.77 43.91 35.59
C ALA A 784 12.85 45.16 35.62
N GLY A 785 11.60 45.02 36.04
CA GLY A 785 10.62 46.12 36.14
C GLY A 785 9.96 46.53 34.82
N ASN A 786 10.23 45.84 33.70
CA ASN A 786 9.68 46.16 32.38
C ASN A 786 8.38 45.39 32.09
N GLN A 787 7.33 45.75 32.84
CA GLN A 787 6.03 45.06 32.82
C GLN A 787 5.35 45.10 31.44
N ALA A 788 5.39 46.24 30.75
CA ALA A 788 4.79 46.38 29.42
C ALA A 788 5.42 45.43 28.40
N MET A 789 6.75 45.31 28.39
CA MET A 789 7.45 44.35 27.51
C MET A 789 7.21 42.89 27.93
N ALA A 790 7.11 42.60 29.24
CA ALA A 790 6.82 41.26 29.73
C ALA A 790 5.43 40.78 29.26
N ILE A 791 4.39 41.62 29.42
CA ILE A 791 3.02 41.34 28.95
C ILE A 791 3.00 41.15 27.43
N SER A 792 3.69 42.04 26.71
CA SER A 792 3.79 41.98 25.26
C SER A 792 4.42 40.65 24.77
N TYR A 793 5.54 40.23 25.37
CA TYR A 793 6.19 38.96 25.06
C TYR A 793 5.34 37.75 25.43
N LEU A 794 4.56 37.81 26.51
CA LEU A 794 3.62 36.76 26.89
C LEU A 794 2.54 36.58 25.81
N ILE A 795 1.96 37.68 25.31
CA ILE A 795 0.97 37.65 24.21
C ILE A 795 1.58 37.03 22.96
N THR A 796 2.80 37.44 22.59
CA THR A 796 3.52 36.85 21.46
C THR A 796 3.84 35.37 21.66
N ALA A 797 4.22 34.95 22.87
CA ALA A 797 4.49 33.55 23.20
C ALA A 797 3.25 32.67 22.99
N VAL A 798 2.10 33.13 23.48
CA VAL A 798 0.82 32.45 23.30
C VAL A 798 0.48 32.30 21.82
N ALA A 799 0.73 33.34 21.02
CA ALA A 799 0.51 33.29 19.57
C ALA A 799 1.39 32.24 18.88
N TRP A 800 2.70 32.25 19.17
CA TRP A 800 3.65 31.29 18.61
C TRP A 800 3.31 29.85 18.97
N TRP A 801 2.94 29.62 20.24
CA TRP A 801 2.64 28.30 20.77
C TRP A 801 1.31 27.74 20.25
N LEU A 802 0.21 28.52 20.36
CA LEU A 802 -1.13 27.96 20.18
C LEU A 802 -1.60 27.91 18.73
N TRP A 803 -1.14 28.81 17.85
CA TRP A 803 -1.61 28.83 16.46
C TRP A 803 -0.56 29.06 15.39
N ILE A 804 0.48 29.89 15.57
CA ILE A 804 1.45 30.15 14.48
C ILE A 804 2.24 28.88 14.17
N SER A 805 2.92 28.29 15.16
CA SER A 805 3.72 27.08 14.94
C SER A 805 2.83 25.89 14.52
N PRO A 806 1.71 25.57 15.22
CA PRO A 806 0.77 24.53 14.79
C PRO A 806 0.22 24.71 13.35
N ALA A 807 -0.14 25.94 12.95
CA ALA A 807 -0.64 26.19 11.60
C ALA A 807 0.46 26.00 10.55
N SER A 808 1.70 26.42 10.83
CA SER A 808 2.83 26.20 9.92
C SER A 808 3.03 24.71 9.60
N TYR A 809 2.89 23.84 10.59
CA TYR A 809 3.01 22.38 10.39
C TYR A 809 1.88 21.80 9.55
N LEU A 810 0.66 22.32 9.73
CA LEU A 810 -0.47 21.92 8.89
C LEU A 810 -0.22 22.32 7.42
N CYS A 811 0.31 23.52 7.20
CA CYS A 811 0.72 23.98 5.88
C CYS A 811 1.81 23.07 5.28
N TYR A 812 2.83 22.66 6.04
CA TYR A 812 3.86 21.73 5.54
C TYR A 812 3.32 20.39 5.13
N ALA A 813 2.51 19.77 5.99
CA ALA A 813 1.91 18.48 5.69
C ALA A 813 1.09 18.55 4.38
N ARG A 814 0.39 19.66 4.15
CA ARG A 814 -0.46 19.85 2.96
C ARG A 814 0.32 20.15 1.69
N VAL A 815 1.34 20.98 1.79
CA VAL A 815 2.24 21.29 0.67
C VAL A 815 3.01 20.03 0.24
N ALA A 816 3.47 19.20 1.20
CA ALA A 816 4.09 17.90 0.93
C ALA A 816 3.12 16.93 0.24
N GLN A 817 1.89 16.78 0.76
CA GLN A 817 0.86 15.94 0.14
C GLN A 817 0.48 16.40 -1.27
N TRP A 818 0.34 17.71 -1.49
CA TRP A 818 0.02 18.26 -2.80
C TRP A 818 1.13 17.99 -3.82
N MET A 819 2.40 18.17 -3.41
CA MET A 819 3.54 17.91 -4.28
C MET A 819 3.65 16.44 -4.66
N GLU A 820 3.53 15.52 -3.72
CA GLU A 820 3.59 14.08 -4.03
C GLU A 820 2.50 13.66 -5.02
N ARG A 821 1.26 14.15 -4.86
CA ARG A 821 0.17 13.91 -5.82
C ARG A 821 0.48 14.40 -7.23
N LYS A 822 1.24 15.50 -7.38
CA LYS A 822 1.59 16.10 -8.68
C LYS A 822 2.86 15.52 -9.30
N ARG A 823 3.72 14.87 -8.51
CA ARG A 823 5.07 14.44 -8.92
C ARG A 823 5.15 13.07 -9.56
N TRP A 824 4.21 12.19 -9.23
CA TRP A 824 4.08 10.88 -9.86
C TRP A 824 3.85 10.98 -11.38
N GLU A 825 3.45 12.14 -11.90
CA GLU A 825 3.15 12.31 -13.33
C GLU A 825 4.38 12.60 -14.22
N LYS A 826 5.52 13.17 -13.75
CA LYS A 826 6.45 13.81 -14.72
C LYS A 826 7.96 13.94 -14.49
N VAL A 827 8.59 13.51 -13.38
CA VAL A 827 10.04 13.81 -13.19
C VAL A 827 10.83 12.67 -12.53
N ARG A 828 12.01 12.34 -13.11
CA ARG A 828 12.93 11.26 -12.70
C ARG A 828 13.87 11.59 -11.53
N SER A 829 14.05 12.86 -11.14
CA SER A 829 14.80 13.29 -9.93
C SER A 829 14.07 14.33 -9.05
N PRO A 830 12.83 14.06 -8.61
CA PRO A 830 11.96 15.08 -8.05
C PRO A 830 12.36 15.48 -6.62
N THR A 831 12.98 14.61 -5.85
CA THR A 831 13.17 14.75 -4.39
C THR A 831 13.86 16.05 -3.97
N LEU A 832 14.92 16.49 -4.65
CA LEU A 832 15.64 17.72 -4.29
C LEU A 832 14.78 18.98 -4.52
N CYS A 833 14.07 19.09 -5.64
CA CYS A 833 13.25 20.25 -5.94
C CYS A 833 12.05 20.43 -4.98
N ALA A 834 11.41 19.36 -4.48
CA ALA A 834 10.33 19.53 -3.49
C ALA A 834 10.92 19.89 -2.16
N VAL A 835 12.00 19.22 -1.79
CA VAL A 835 12.65 19.46 -0.52
C VAL A 835 13.10 20.91 -0.42
N VAL A 836 13.58 21.50 -1.52
CA VAL A 836 13.90 22.93 -1.62
C VAL A 836 12.65 23.81 -1.60
N VAL A 837 11.60 23.49 -2.36
CA VAL A 837 10.36 24.30 -2.39
C VAL A 837 9.58 24.23 -1.08
N ILE A 838 9.38 23.03 -0.51
CA ILE A 838 8.82 22.80 0.83
C ILE A 838 9.68 23.52 1.87
N GLY A 839 11.00 23.36 1.81
CA GLY A 839 11.94 24.01 2.73
C GLY A 839 11.90 25.53 2.64
N TYR A 840 11.75 26.08 1.43
CA TYR A 840 11.64 27.51 1.18
C TYR A 840 10.30 28.07 1.68
N CYS A 841 9.18 27.46 1.29
CA CYS A 841 7.86 27.81 1.82
C CYS A 841 7.84 27.70 3.35
N ALA A 842 8.57 26.73 3.92
CA ALA A 842 8.71 26.58 5.36
C ALA A 842 9.52 27.67 6.04
N CYS A 843 10.65 28.05 5.47
CA CYS A 843 11.40 29.18 5.97
C CYS A 843 10.55 30.47 5.91
N VAL A 844 9.78 30.69 4.83
CA VAL A 844 8.94 31.87 4.68
C VAL A 844 7.77 31.88 5.67
N MET A 845 7.08 30.75 5.84
CA MET A 845 5.89 30.63 6.69
C MET A 845 6.22 30.55 8.19
N ASN A 846 7.31 29.89 8.60
CA ASN A 846 7.70 29.78 10.01
C ASN A 846 8.64 30.90 10.48
N ALA A 847 9.56 31.37 9.63
CA ALA A 847 10.65 32.24 10.07
C ALA A 847 10.65 33.64 9.43
N GLY A 848 10.16 33.78 8.20
CA GLY A 848 10.21 35.05 7.47
C GLY A 848 9.07 35.99 7.85
N LEU A 849 7.85 35.67 7.43
CA LEU A 849 6.70 36.57 7.51
C LEU A 849 6.30 36.93 8.95
N PRO A 850 6.16 35.97 9.90
CA PRO A 850 5.76 36.31 11.27
C PRO A 850 6.81 37.16 11.99
N HIS A 851 8.11 36.88 11.82
CA HIS A 851 9.15 37.67 12.49
C HIS A 851 9.32 39.07 11.89
N LEU A 852 9.21 39.22 10.56
CA LEU A 852 9.20 40.53 9.91
C LEU A 852 7.98 41.35 10.36
N TYR A 853 6.82 40.70 10.42
CA TYR A 853 5.59 41.35 10.87
C TYR A 853 5.65 41.74 12.36
N PHE A 854 6.22 40.87 13.21
CA PHE A 854 6.54 41.20 14.60
C PHE A 854 7.43 42.45 14.66
N ALA A 855 8.57 42.47 13.95
CA ALA A 855 9.45 43.64 13.95
C ALA A 855 8.76 44.92 13.47
N SER A 856 7.89 44.82 12.45
CA SER A 856 7.10 45.96 11.95
C SER A 856 6.11 46.47 12.99
N CYS A 857 5.41 45.60 13.72
CA CYS A 857 4.48 46.01 14.78
C CYS A 857 5.19 46.81 15.87
N TYR A 858 6.37 46.36 16.31
CA TYR A 858 7.14 47.03 17.38
C TYR A 858 7.89 48.28 16.91
N ARG A 859 8.04 48.48 15.59
CA ARG A 859 8.52 49.75 15.02
C ARG A 859 7.39 50.76 14.81
N ALA A 860 6.19 50.28 14.47
CA ALA A 860 5.05 51.14 14.13
C ALA A 860 4.26 51.60 15.36
N LEU A 861 4.23 50.80 16.43
CA LEU A 861 3.45 51.08 17.64
C LEU A 861 4.37 51.42 18.80
N ALA A 862 4.11 52.56 19.45
CA ALA A 862 4.92 53.05 20.57
C ALA A 862 4.71 52.24 21.86
N ASP A 863 3.52 51.69 22.08
CA ASP A 863 3.24 50.82 23.23
C ASP A 863 3.50 49.34 22.88
N PRO A 864 4.43 48.67 23.59
CA PRO A 864 4.70 47.25 23.41
C PRO A 864 3.46 46.35 23.53
N VAL A 865 2.52 46.67 24.42
CA VAL A 865 1.34 45.83 24.64
C VAL A 865 0.42 45.88 23.42
N HIS A 866 0.21 47.07 22.86
CA HIS A 866 -0.53 47.24 21.61
C HIS A 866 0.16 46.53 20.43
N ALA A 867 1.49 46.58 20.35
CA ALA A 867 2.26 45.84 19.34
C ALA A 867 2.06 44.32 19.45
N GLY A 868 2.10 43.78 20.67
CA GLY A 868 1.85 42.37 20.94
C GLY A 868 0.42 41.93 20.58
N LEU A 869 -0.59 42.74 20.94
CA LEU A 869 -2.00 42.48 20.62
C LEU A 869 -2.26 42.53 19.10
N ALA A 870 -1.72 43.53 18.41
CA ALA A 870 -1.82 43.65 16.96
C ALA A 870 -1.20 42.43 16.27
N PHE A 871 -0.03 41.99 16.74
CA PHE A 871 0.65 40.79 16.25
C PHE A 871 -0.19 39.51 16.46
N ALA A 872 -0.68 39.29 17.67
CA ALA A 872 -1.46 38.09 18.00
C ALA A 872 -2.80 38.06 17.26
N GLY A 873 -3.53 39.18 17.19
CA GLY A 873 -4.84 39.25 16.57
C GLY A 873 -4.80 38.94 15.08
N THR A 874 -3.87 39.55 14.34
CA THR A 874 -3.76 39.31 12.89
C THR A 874 -3.26 37.91 12.56
N THR A 875 -2.28 37.39 13.30
CA THR A 875 -1.79 36.02 13.10
C THR A 875 -2.85 34.98 13.45
N LEU A 876 -3.73 35.24 14.42
CA LEU A 876 -4.86 34.37 14.75
C LEU A 876 -5.85 34.31 13.59
N CYS A 877 -6.23 35.45 13.01
CA CYS A 877 -7.11 35.49 11.82
C CYS A 877 -6.52 34.69 10.65
N LEU A 878 -5.22 34.84 10.38
CA LEU A 878 -4.52 34.08 9.35
C LEU A 878 -4.48 32.58 9.65
N ALA A 879 -4.23 32.19 10.89
CA ALA A 879 -4.20 30.79 11.30
C ALA A 879 -5.59 30.14 11.22
N VAL A 880 -6.66 30.85 11.59
CA VAL A 880 -8.05 30.38 11.45
C VAL A 880 -8.42 30.23 9.97
N ALA A 881 -8.04 31.18 9.12
CA ALA A 881 -8.24 31.09 7.68
C ALA A 881 -7.48 29.89 7.08
N ALA A 882 -6.20 29.73 7.43
CA ALA A 882 -5.37 28.60 7.00
C ALA A 882 -5.95 27.26 7.48
N TYR A 883 -6.36 27.15 8.75
CA TYR A 883 -6.98 25.94 9.27
C TYR A 883 -8.30 25.62 8.56
N SER A 884 -9.13 26.62 8.27
CA SER A 884 -10.42 26.41 7.59
C SER A 884 -10.23 25.95 6.14
N LEU A 885 -9.26 26.53 5.43
CA LEU A 885 -8.90 26.14 4.06
C LEU A 885 -8.24 24.75 4.01
N LEU A 886 -7.37 24.47 4.98
CA LEU A 886 -6.54 23.27 4.98
C LEU A 886 -7.20 22.08 5.69
N ALA A 887 -8.10 22.24 6.65
CA ALA A 887 -8.71 21.11 7.37
C ALA A 887 -9.85 20.41 6.59
N GLY A 888 -10.30 20.96 5.46
CA GLY A 888 -11.33 20.38 4.60
C GLY A 888 -12.77 20.44 5.17
N PRO A 889 -13.81 20.25 4.33
CA PRO A 889 -15.19 20.67 4.62
C PRO A 889 -15.97 19.90 5.71
N ARG A 890 -15.37 18.93 6.42
CA ARG A 890 -16.08 18.18 7.49
C ARG A 890 -15.95 18.80 8.88
N THR A 891 -14.93 19.62 9.16
CA THR A 891 -14.78 20.27 10.47
C THR A 891 -15.81 21.38 10.69
N CYS A 892 -16.16 22.13 9.64
CA CYS A 892 -17.23 23.14 9.71
C CYS A 892 -18.62 22.51 9.94
N ARG A 893 -18.95 21.36 9.32
CA ARG A 893 -20.25 20.70 9.55
C ARG A 893 -20.44 20.17 10.97
N ARG A 894 -19.40 19.66 11.63
CA ARG A 894 -19.49 19.22 13.04
C ARG A 894 -19.55 20.38 14.04
N ALA A 895 -18.95 21.52 13.72
CA ALA A 895 -19.10 22.74 14.50
C ALA A 895 -20.50 23.37 14.30
N ALA A 896 -21.00 23.43 13.07
CA ALA A 896 -22.33 23.93 12.74
C ALA A 896 -23.46 23.04 13.27
N GLN A 897 -23.32 21.70 13.20
CA GLN A 897 -24.29 20.77 13.81
C GLN A 897 -24.29 20.81 15.34
N LYS A 898 -23.15 21.14 15.97
CA LYS A 898 -23.10 21.39 17.42
C LYS A 898 -23.66 22.75 17.82
N LEU A 899 -23.80 23.68 16.88
CA LEU A 899 -24.33 25.03 17.09
C LEU A 899 -25.76 25.21 16.56
N GLY A 900 -26.44 24.13 16.15
CA GLY A 900 -27.88 24.15 15.85
C GLY A 900 -28.32 24.98 14.64
N GLY A 901 -27.41 25.31 13.71
CA GLY A 901 -27.77 26.05 12.50
C GLY A 901 -28.32 25.14 11.38
N PRO A 902 -29.45 25.48 10.72
CA PRO A 902 -29.96 24.72 9.59
C PRO A 902 -29.07 24.89 8.35
N ALA A 903 -29.03 23.83 7.53
CA ALA A 903 -28.04 23.54 6.49
C ALA A 903 -28.07 24.46 5.26
#